data_AF-A0A800MQH4-F1
#
_entry.id   AF-A0A800MQH4-F1
#
_cell.length_a   1.000
_cell.length_b   1.000
_cell.length_c   1.000
_cell.angle_alpha   90.00
_cell.angle_beta   90.00
_cell.angle_gamma   90.00
#
_symmetry.space_group_name_H-M   'P 1'
#
loop_
_entity.id
_entity.type
_entity.pdbx_description
1 polymer ?
#
loop_
_entity_poly.entity_id
_entity_poly.type
_entity_poly.pdbx_seq_one_letter_code
_entity_poly.pdbx_strand_id
1 'polypeptide(L)'
;MNLQPIYSVSALNRETKQLLSQHFLRIRVEGEISNLSTPSSGHLYFTLKDEHAQIRCAMFRSATRHMHFKPTNGIAIIVTAQVGLYETRGDYQLTVEKIEPAGEGELLRAFEALKKRLQAEGLFAQELKQSLPNFPKRIGLITSPTGAAIRDILSVLKRRFSATPIIIYPTSVQGSPAKYALVNAIETANRRADCDLLIIARGGGSLEDLWAFNEEIVARAISQSQLPIVTGIGHETDFTIADFVADKRMATPSVAAEQVSPDSQELALKIHTLEKQILKLTTNRLSLFNTQITDLNHRIQQSNPRQQLSTQAQHLDELEIRLNNTLASMFNELQSKLTLKTTQLLTNNPSVGIRTRKHQNQLLSNRLNHAIKEQLTTKKYLLSHCSQTLNSLSPLATLNRGYALITGVETGELISSIKNLTIGDRINTRFSQGQIILLLFTPLISLSATLPEPLAVPGGIVIRQLASSDTEKPMVLFQKNRVLVIENNAHWTAVAGIPLKLLPGNYNLLASTSSQQAKKVPFTITAKDYPAQYITLKNTQMVSPNLANLARIKKERIPINRALNTWSEKEQIATDFSLPVTGRLSSLFGLKRFFNNQPKNPHSGLDIAAPKGTAIKAPTAAKVLETGHFYYNGKTVFLDHGQGLISGYFHMTDIHVKPGQQVYRGEIIGTVGETGRVTGPHLHWNIYLNKAKVDPALFISRYLPQLQDEPQN
;
A
#
# COMPACT_ATOMS: atom_id res chain seq x y z
N MET A 1 77.99 -101.66 -25.36
CA MET A 1 76.85 -102.16 -24.55
C MET A 1 76.26 -100.98 -23.79
N ASN A 2 75.24 -100.34 -24.35
CA ASN A 2 74.42 -99.36 -23.63
C ASN A 2 73.47 -100.16 -22.73
N LEU A 3 73.73 -100.13 -21.42
CA LEU A 3 72.78 -100.65 -20.43
C LEU A 3 71.51 -99.80 -20.52
N GLN A 4 70.48 -100.33 -21.19
CA GLN A 4 69.16 -99.71 -21.16
C GLN A 4 68.66 -99.75 -19.72
N PRO A 5 68.28 -98.60 -19.12
CA PRO A 5 67.73 -98.59 -17.76
C PRO A 5 66.43 -99.40 -17.71
N ILE A 6 66.35 -100.35 -16.78
CA ILE A 6 65.12 -101.11 -16.51
C ILE A 6 64.22 -100.23 -15.63
N TYR A 7 63.13 -99.72 -16.20
CA TYR A 7 62.13 -98.95 -15.47
C TYR A 7 61.12 -99.87 -14.78
N SER A 8 60.74 -99.54 -13.54
CA SER A 8 59.50 -100.09 -12.96
C SER A 8 58.28 -99.44 -13.61
N VAL A 9 57.15 -100.13 -13.60
CA VAL A 9 55.88 -99.59 -14.14
C VAL A 9 55.53 -98.22 -13.51
N SER A 10 55.79 -98.08 -12.20
CA SER A 10 55.59 -96.81 -11.48
C SER A 10 56.58 -95.71 -11.89
N ALA A 11 57.84 -96.06 -12.15
CA ALA A 11 58.85 -95.11 -12.63
C ALA A 11 58.52 -94.62 -14.05
N LEU A 12 58.11 -95.53 -14.94
CA LEU A 12 57.71 -95.22 -16.31
C LEU A 12 56.50 -94.28 -16.35
N ASN A 13 55.45 -94.56 -15.57
CA ASN A 13 54.25 -93.71 -15.51
C ASN A 13 54.58 -92.30 -14.97
N ARG A 14 55.43 -92.20 -13.95
CA ARG A 14 55.83 -90.92 -13.36
C ARG A 14 56.63 -90.07 -14.35
N GLU A 15 57.57 -90.66 -15.07
CA GLU A 15 58.37 -89.96 -16.08
C GLU A 15 57.51 -89.55 -17.28
N THR A 16 56.61 -90.43 -17.74
CA THR A 16 55.65 -90.12 -18.83
C THR A 16 54.73 -88.96 -18.45
N LYS A 17 54.21 -88.94 -17.22
CA LYS A 17 53.40 -87.82 -16.72
C LYS A 17 54.20 -86.52 -16.72
N GLN A 18 55.46 -86.54 -16.24
CA GLN A 18 56.31 -85.34 -16.23
C GLN A 18 56.57 -84.83 -17.65
N LEU A 19 56.88 -85.71 -18.61
CA LEU A 19 57.08 -85.34 -20.01
C LEU A 19 55.82 -84.72 -20.63
N LEU A 20 54.66 -85.33 -20.42
CA LEU A 20 53.38 -84.83 -20.94
C LEU A 20 53.03 -83.46 -20.35
N SER A 21 53.19 -83.28 -19.04
CA SER A 21 52.89 -82.01 -18.38
C SER A 21 53.89 -80.90 -18.71
N GLN A 22 55.15 -81.23 -19.04
CA GLN A 22 56.15 -80.27 -19.51
C GLN A 22 55.92 -79.84 -20.97
N HIS A 23 55.52 -80.77 -21.85
CA HIS A 23 55.35 -80.49 -23.27
C HIS A 23 53.99 -79.84 -23.58
N PHE A 24 52.92 -80.32 -22.94
CA PHE A 24 51.56 -79.82 -23.14
C PHE A 24 51.10 -79.04 -21.91
N LEU A 25 51.53 -77.77 -21.83
CA LEU A 25 51.19 -76.87 -20.71
C LEU A 25 49.68 -76.61 -20.62
N ARG A 26 49.10 -76.03 -21.68
CA ARG A 26 47.68 -75.70 -21.75
C ARG A 26 47.22 -75.81 -23.20
N ILE A 27 46.29 -76.71 -23.46
CA ILE A 27 45.81 -76.98 -24.81
C ILE A 27 44.30 -76.76 -24.91
N ARG A 28 43.83 -76.46 -26.11
CA ARG A 28 42.41 -76.41 -26.45
C ARG A 28 42.07 -77.61 -27.30
N VAL A 29 41.08 -78.40 -26.88
CA VAL A 29 40.66 -79.62 -27.56
C VAL A 29 39.16 -79.54 -27.82
N GLU A 30 38.76 -79.82 -29.05
CA GLU A 30 37.35 -79.89 -29.45
C GLU A 30 36.89 -81.34 -29.44
N GLY A 31 35.64 -81.57 -29.04
CA GLY A 31 35.00 -82.87 -29.19
C GLY A 31 33.62 -82.91 -28.55
N GLU A 32 32.95 -84.05 -28.71
CA GLU A 32 31.62 -84.27 -28.17
C GLU A 32 31.69 -84.93 -26.79
N ILE A 33 30.88 -84.44 -25.84
CA ILE A 33 30.79 -85.04 -24.50
C ILE A 33 30.06 -86.39 -24.59
N SER A 34 30.71 -87.43 -24.10
CA SER A 34 30.12 -88.75 -23.87
C SER A 34 30.40 -89.25 -22.45
N ASN A 35 29.56 -90.16 -21.94
CA ASN A 35 29.72 -90.80 -20.63
C ASN A 35 29.90 -89.80 -19.46
N LEU A 36 29.11 -88.72 -19.44
CA LEU A 36 29.11 -87.74 -18.35
C LEU A 36 28.64 -88.35 -17.03
N SER A 37 29.46 -88.23 -15.99
CA SER A 37 29.18 -88.65 -14.63
C SER A 37 29.40 -87.50 -13.65
N THR A 38 28.44 -87.30 -12.76
CA THR A 38 28.45 -86.23 -11.75
C THR A 38 28.24 -86.82 -10.34
N PRO A 39 29.29 -87.32 -9.67
CA PRO A 39 29.21 -87.80 -8.30
C PRO A 39 28.87 -86.69 -7.29
N SER A 40 28.41 -87.06 -6.09
CA SER A 40 28.05 -86.12 -5.01
C SER A 40 29.21 -85.24 -4.49
N SER A 41 30.46 -85.55 -4.87
CA SER A 41 31.65 -84.75 -4.58
C SER A 41 31.75 -83.43 -5.36
N GLY A 42 30.92 -83.25 -6.40
CA GLY A 42 30.87 -82.02 -7.20
C GLY A 42 31.97 -81.90 -8.27
N HIS A 43 32.70 -82.99 -8.54
CA HIS A 43 33.58 -83.13 -9.70
C HIS A 43 32.81 -83.63 -10.91
N LEU A 44 33.18 -83.21 -12.12
CA LEU A 44 32.63 -83.76 -13.35
C LEU A 44 33.67 -84.64 -14.05
N TYR A 45 33.24 -85.85 -14.41
CA TYR A 45 34.03 -86.77 -15.23
C TYR A 45 33.26 -87.03 -16.52
N PHE A 46 33.93 -86.91 -17.66
CA PHE A 46 33.34 -87.21 -18.97
C PHE A 46 34.42 -87.67 -19.95
N THR A 47 34.00 -88.26 -21.05
CA THR A 47 34.91 -88.60 -22.16
C THR A 47 34.67 -87.62 -23.29
N LEU A 48 35.74 -87.05 -23.83
CA LEU A 48 35.70 -86.22 -25.03
C LEU A 48 36.03 -87.13 -26.21
N LYS A 49 35.12 -87.24 -27.18
CA LYS A 49 35.28 -88.07 -28.38
C LYS A 49 35.29 -87.22 -29.65
N ASP A 50 36.06 -87.66 -30.64
CA ASP A 50 35.97 -87.25 -32.04
C ASP A 50 35.65 -88.49 -32.91
N GLU A 51 35.77 -88.38 -34.25
CA GLU A 51 35.46 -89.50 -35.16
C GLU A 51 36.43 -90.70 -35.06
N HIS A 52 37.62 -90.53 -34.48
CA HIS A 52 38.70 -91.52 -34.53
C HIS A 52 39.31 -91.86 -33.16
N ALA A 53 39.09 -91.05 -32.13
CA ALA A 53 39.72 -91.15 -30.83
C ALA A 53 38.79 -90.69 -29.69
N GLN A 54 39.13 -91.10 -28.48
CA GLN A 54 38.44 -90.65 -27.26
C GLN A 54 39.44 -90.48 -26.12
N ILE A 55 39.21 -89.47 -25.27
CA ILE A 55 40.07 -89.17 -24.12
C ILE A 55 39.24 -88.84 -22.87
N ARG A 56 39.68 -89.35 -21.71
CA ARG A 56 39.00 -89.10 -20.44
C ARG A 56 39.32 -87.69 -19.93
N CYS A 57 38.29 -86.99 -19.48
CA CYS A 57 38.35 -85.65 -18.96
C CYS A 57 37.85 -85.62 -17.51
N ALA A 58 38.54 -84.87 -16.65
CA ALA A 58 38.06 -84.54 -15.31
C ALA A 58 38.10 -83.04 -15.07
N MET A 59 37.05 -82.53 -14.44
CA MET A 59 36.90 -81.13 -14.07
C MET A 59 36.67 -81.03 -12.56
N PHE A 60 37.58 -80.33 -11.87
CA PHE A 60 37.50 -80.19 -10.41
C PHE A 60 36.44 -79.16 -9.98
N ARG A 61 35.92 -79.30 -8.75
CA ARG A 61 34.79 -78.50 -8.22
C ARG A 61 35.05 -76.98 -8.24
N SER A 62 36.30 -76.56 -8.16
CA SER A 62 36.70 -75.15 -8.26
C SER A 62 36.39 -74.57 -9.64
N ALA A 63 36.69 -75.31 -10.72
CA ALA A 63 36.44 -74.89 -12.09
C ALA A 63 34.93 -74.93 -12.45
N THR A 64 34.17 -75.85 -11.85
CA THR A 64 32.73 -76.02 -12.14
C THR A 64 31.88 -74.86 -11.61
N ARG A 65 32.35 -74.14 -10.58
CA ARG A 65 31.66 -72.96 -10.02
C ARG A 65 31.63 -71.76 -10.95
N HIS A 66 32.51 -71.68 -11.93
CA HIS A 66 32.60 -70.56 -12.88
C HIS A 66 31.98 -70.92 -14.24
N MET A 67 31.22 -72.02 -14.30
CA MET A 67 30.55 -72.48 -15.50
C MET A 67 29.12 -71.91 -15.56
N HIS A 68 28.83 -71.15 -16.61
CA HIS A 68 27.49 -70.60 -16.88
C HIS A 68 26.56 -71.59 -17.62
N PHE A 69 27.11 -72.72 -18.05
CA PHE A 69 26.46 -73.72 -18.88
C PHE A 69 26.44 -75.08 -18.17
N LYS A 70 25.38 -75.88 -18.36
CA LYS A 70 25.29 -77.23 -17.79
C LYS A 70 25.59 -78.26 -18.89
N PRO A 71 26.73 -78.97 -18.84
CA PRO A 71 27.09 -79.91 -19.89
C PRO A 71 26.13 -81.10 -19.88
N THR A 72 25.69 -81.53 -21.06
CA THR A 72 24.94 -82.77 -21.27
C THR A 72 25.67 -83.65 -22.29
N ASN A 73 25.43 -84.96 -22.25
CA ASN A 73 25.95 -85.87 -23.28
C ASN A 73 25.42 -85.44 -24.67
N GLY A 74 26.26 -85.56 -25.70
CA GLY A 74 25.90 -85.25 -27.08
C GLY A 74 26.26 -83.85 -27.58
N ILE A 75 26.79 -82.97 -26.71
CA ILE A 75 27.12 -81.60 -27.09
C ILE A 75 28.59 -81.48 -27.50
N ALA A 76 28.84 -80.81 -28.63
CA ALA A 76 30.16 -80.42 -29.07
C ALA A 76 30.67 -79.22 -28.25
N ILE A 77 31.83 -79.39 -27.62
CA ILE A 77 32.46 -78.39 -26.76
C ILE A 77 33.93 -78.22 -27.11
N ILE A 78 34.45 -77.04 -26.81
CA ILE A 78 35.88 -76.76 -26.78
C ILE A 78 36.31 -76.69 -25.31
N VAL A 79 37.23 -77.57 -24.92
CA VAL A 79 37.80 -77.58 -23.56
C VAL A 79 39.19 -76.98 -23.56
N THR A 80 39.48 -76.13 -22.59
CA THR A 80 40.85 -75.74 -22.26
C THR A 80 41.33 -76.62 -21.11
N ALA A 81 42.36 -77.42 -21.35
CA ALA A 81 42.79 -78.46 -20.43
C ALA A 81 44.31 -78.67 -20.42
N GLN A 82 44.80 -79.26 -19.33
CA GLN A 82 46.18 -79.74 -19.22
C GLN A 82 46.22 -81.27 -19.42
N VAL A 83 47.18 -81.73 -20.22
CA VAL A 83 47.37 -83.16 -20.48
C VAL A 83 48.16 -83.78 -19.34
N GLY A 84 47.64 -84.88 -18.81
CA GLY A 84 48.30 -85.67 -17.78
C GLY A 84 48.08 -87.16 -17.96
N LEU A 85 48.72 -87.93 -17.10
CA LEU A 85 48.59 -89.38 -17.00
C LEU A 85 48.21 -89.74 -15.57
N TYR A 86 47.25 -90.64 -15.39
CA TYR A 86 46.85 -91.12 -14.08
C TYR A 86 47.79 -92.22 -13.59
N GLU A 87 48.73 -91.88 -12.70
CA GLU A 87 49.90 -92.71 -12.33
C GLU A 87 49.57 -94.14 -11.89
N THR A 88 48.44 -94.36 -11.21
CA THR A 88 48.08 -95.68 -10.66
C THR A 88 47.53 -96.64 -11.71
N ARG A 89 46.97 -96.15 -12.83
CA ARG A 89 46.43 -97.00 -13.92
C ARG A 89 47.11 -96.81 -15.27
N GLY A 90 47.90 -95.75 -15.45
CA GLY A 90 48.56 -95.43 -16.72
C GLY A 90 47.63 -94.86 -17.80
N ASP A 91 46.41 -94.43 -17.44
CA ASP A 91 45.45 -93.87 -18.40
C ASP A 91 45.77 -92.39 -18.72
N TYR A 92 45.66 -92.00 -20.00
CA TYR A 92 45.70 -90.60 -20.41
C TYR A 92 44.45 -89.85 -19.93
N GLN A 93 44.65 -88.64 -19.41
CA GLN A 93 43.58 -87.83 -18.86
C GLN A 93 43.81 -86.34 -19.11
N LEU A 94 42.73 -85.63 -19.47
CA LEU A 94 42.69 -84.18 -19.53
C LEU A 94 42.12 -83.61 -18.23
N THR A 95 42.85 -82.71 -17.59
CA THR A 95 42.33 -81.90 -16.49
C THR A 95 41.75 -80.62 -17.08
N VAL A 96 40.42 -80.51 -17.10
CA VAL A 96 39.69 -79.43 -17.74
C VAL A 96 39.58 -78.23 -16.80
N GLU A 97 39.98 -77.06 -17.29
CA GLU A 97 39.88 -75.78 -16.57
C GLU A 97 38.69 -74.95 -17.01
N LYS A 98 38.42 -74.91 -18.32
CA LYS A 98 37.33 -74.13 -18.93
C LYS A 98 36.65 -74.93 -20.03
N ILE A 99 35.31 -74.83 -20.09
CA ILE A 99 34.47 -75.42 -21.14
C ILE A 99 33.74 -74.29 -21.85
N GLU A 100 33.77 -74.30 -23.18
CA GLU A 100 33.06 -73.36 -24.06
C GLU A 100 32.23 -74.17 -25.08
N PRO A 101 30.99 -73.75 -25.40
CA PRO A 101 30.22 -74.37 -26.48
C PRO A 101 30.86 -74.04 -27.84
N ALA A 102 30.97 -75.02 -28.75
CA ALA A 102 31.63 -74.82 -30.05
C ALA A 102 30.82 -73.92 -31.03
N GLY A 103 29.52 -73.69 -30.78
CA GLY A 103 28.58 -73.08 -31.76
C GLY A 103 28.56 -71.54 -31.87
N GLU A 104 29.00 -70.78 -30.86
CA GLU A 104 28.89 -69.30 -30.90
C GLU A 104 29.80 -68.65 -31.96
N GLY A 105 30.96 -69.26 -32.26
CA GLY A 105 31.94 -68.72 -33.21
C GLY A 105 31.53 -68.83 -34.68
N GLU A 106 30.60 -69.74 -35.02
CA GLU A 106 30.04 -69.84 -36.38
C GLU A 106 28.94 -68.81 -36.62
N LEU A 107 28.05 -68.63 -35.64
CA LEU A 107 26.98 -67.63 -35.69
C LEU A 107 27.55 -66.21 -35.75
N LEU A 108 28.58 -65.89 -34.97
CA LEU A 108 29.21 -64.57 -35.04
C LEU A 108 29.85 -64.31 -36.42
N ARG A 109 30.53 -65.31 -37.00
CA ARG A 109 31.08 -65.21 -38.37
C ARG A 109 29.98 -65.03 -39.41
N ALA A 110 28.89 -65.79 -39.30
CA ALA A 110 27.74 -65.66 -40.19
C ALA A 110 27.08 -64.27 -40.09
N PHE A 111 26.96 -63.73 -38.88
CA PHE A 111 26.44 -62.38 -38.64
C PHE A 111 27.33 -61.31 -39.29
N GLU A 112 28.64 -61.36 -39.08
CA GLU A 112 29.57 -60.38 -39.67
C GLU A 112 29.60 -60.45 -41.20
N ALA A 113 29.57 -61.66 -41.76
CA ALA A 113 29.51 -61.87 -43.21
C ALA A 113 28.22 -61.30 -43.81
N LEU A 114 27.07 -61.58 -43.17
CA LEU A 114 25.78 -61.07 -43.62
C LEU A 114 25.67 -59.56 -43.48
N LYS A 115 26.14 -59.00 -42.35
CA LYS A 115 26.20 -57.55 -42.13
C LYS A 115 27.00 -56.84 -43.22
N LYS A 116 28.20 -57.32 -43.55
CA LYS A 116 29.03 -56.73 -44.62
C LYS A 116 28.33 -56.78 -45.97
N ARG A 117 27.67 -57.89 -46.30
CA ARG A 117 26.95 -58.04 -47.56
C ARG A 117 25.76 -57.08 -47.68
N LEU A 118 24.88 -57.05 -46.67
CA LEU A 118 23.69 -56.17 -46.70
C LEU A 118 24.08 -54.69 -46.62
N GLN A 119 25.19 -54.37 -45.94
CA GLN A 119 25.75 -53.02 -45.95
C GLN A 119 26.24 -52.61 -47.35
N ALA A 120 26.92 -53.52 -48.07
CA ALA A 120 27.37 -53.27 -49.44
C ALA A 120 26.19 -53.12 -50.43
N GLU A 121 25.08 -53.82 -50.19
CA GLU A 121 23.82 -53.65 -50.91
C GLU A 121 23.07 -52.33 -50.56
N GLY A 122 23.54 -51.58 -49.55
CA GLY A 122 22.98 -50.28 -49.17
C GLY A 122 21.75 -50.33 -48.26
N LEU A 123 21.35 -51.51 -47.74
CA LEU A 123 20.14 -51.66 -46.92
C LEU A 123 20.19 -50.90 -45.57
N PHE A 124 21.37 -50.45 -45.15
CA PHE A 124 21.55 -49.67 -43.92
C PHE A 124 21.62 -48.14 -44.18
N ALA A 125 21.43 -47.70 -45.42
CA ALA A 125 21.54 -46.30 -45.80
C ALA A 125 20.50 -45.45 -45.05
N GLN A 126 20.95 -44.33 -44.48
CA GLN A 126 20.09 -43.42 -43.72
C GLN A 126 18.97 -42.82 -44.60
N GLU A 127 19.18 -42.73 -45.91
CA GLU A 127 18.23 -42.20 -46.90
C GLU A 127 16.99 -43.10 -47.08
N LEU A 128 17.12 -44.40 -46.80
CA LEU A 128 16.01 -45.35 -46.88
C LEU A 128 15.11 -45.32 -45.64
N LYS A 129 15.57 -44.67 -44.55
CA LYS A 129 14.89 -44.67 -43.26
C LYS A 129 13.78 -43.63 -43.20
N GLN A 130 12.60 -44.05 -42.76
CA GLN A 130 11.41 -43.22 -42.62
C GLN A 130 11.43 -42.42 -41.31
N SER A 131 10.89 -41.20 -41.35
CA SER A 131 10.72 -40.38 -40.14
C SER A 131 9.56 -40.89 -39.29
N LEU A 132 9.77 -41.01 -37.98
CA LEU A 132 8.71 -41.41 -37.06
C LEU A 132 7.63 -40.32 -36.93
N PRO A 133 6.34 -40.70 -36.87
CA PRO A 133 5.27 -39.74 -36.62
C PRO A 133 5.34 -39.23 -35.19
N ASN A 134 5.24 -37.91 -35.01
CA ASN A 134 5.27 -37.28 -33.67
C ASN A 134 4.05 -37.65 -32.80
N PHE A 135 2.92 -37.97 -33.44
CA PHE A 135 1.66 -38.32 -32.78
C PHE A 135 1.03 -39.53 -33.50
N PRO A 136 1.49 -40.76 -33.21
CA PRO A 136 0.87 -41.95 -33.78
C PRO A 136 -0.57 -42.08 -33.25
N LYS A 137 -1.52 -42.15 -34.18
CA LYS A 137 -2.92 -42.48 -33.92
C LYS A 137 -3.08 -43.94 -33.54
N ARG A 138 -2.21 -44.84 -34.01
CA ARG A 138 -2.20 -46.25 -33.61
C ARG A 138 -0.83 -46.89 -33.76
N ILE A 139 -0.42 -47.65 -32.75
CA ILE A 139 0.88 -48.34 -32.71
C ILE A 139 0.69 -49.84 -32.91
N GLY A 140 1.41 -50.45 -33.84
CA GLY A 140 1.49 -51.91 -33.97
C GLY A 140 2.65 -52.47 -33.16
N LEU A 141 2.43 -53.57 -32.45
CA LEU A 141 3.45 -54.25 -31.64
C LEU A 141 3.62 -55.69 -32.10
N ILE A 142 4.80 -56.01 -32.64
CA ILE A 142 5.21 -57.36 -33.05
C ILE A 142 6.10 -57.92 -31.94
N THR A 143 5.54 -58.81 -31.12
CA THR A 143 6.26 -59.45 -30.01
C THR A 143 5.57 -60.75 -29.58
N SER A 144 6.19 -61.50 -28.68
CA SER A 144 5.59 -62.70 -28.08
C SER A 144 4.42 -62.32 -27.14
N PRO A 145 3.27 -63.00 -27.23
CA PRO A 145 2.10 -62.68 -26.40
C PRO A 145 2.30 -62.96 -24.90
N THR A 146 3.30 -63.77 -24.52
CA THR A 146 3.53 -64.21 -23.13
C THR A 146 4.81 -63.65 -22.50
N GLY A 147 5.62 -62.90 -23.25
CA GLY A 147 6.94 -62.40 -22.80
C GLY A 147 6.89 -61.27 -21.76
N ALA A 148 8.04 -60.92 -21.18
CA ALA A 148 8.17 -59.72 -20.33
C ALA A 148 8.11 -58.43 -21.16
N ALA A 149 8.72 -58.44 -22.35
CA ALA A 149 8.83 -57.28 -23.25
C ALA A 149 7.47 -56.63 -23.60
N ILE A 150 6.42 -57.43 -23.81
CA ILE A 150 5.08 -56.90 -24.08
C ILE A 150 4.52 -56.13 -22.87
N ARG A 151 4.73 -56.64 -21.65
CA ARG A 151 4.23 -56.00 -20.42
C ARG A 151 4.95 -54.68 -20.18
N ASP A 152 6.26 -54.65 -20.42
CA ASP A 152 7.08 -53.46 -20.26
C ASP A 152 6.67 -52.36 -21.24
N ILE A 153 6.48 -52.70 -22.52
CA ILE A 153 6.00 -51.77 -23.55
C ILE A 153 4.61 -51.24 -23.20
N LEU A 154 3.66 -52.12 -22.87
CA LEU A 154 2.29 -51.70 -22.52
C LEU A 154 2.26 -50.81 -21.28
N SER A 155 3.11 -51.08 -20.28
CA SER A 155 3.25 -50.27 -19.08
C SER A 155 3.75 -48.86 -19.40
N VAL A 156 4.80 -48.74 -20.23
CA VAL A 156 5.36 -47.45 -20.65
C VAL A 156 4.36 -46.65 -21.48
N LEU A 157 3.72 -47.27 -22.48
CA LEU A 157 2.72 -46.61 -23.32
C LEU A 157 1.52 -46.12 -22.50
N LYS A 158 1.01 -46.96 -21.58
CA LYS A 158 -0.09 -46.57 -20.69
C LYS A 158 0.28 -45.40 -19.76
N ARG A 159 1.53 -45.36 -19.28
CA ARG A 159 2.03 -44.30 -18.39
C ARG A 159 2.27 -42.98 -19.12
N ARG A 160 2.91 -43.01 -20.30
CA ARG A 160 3.26 -41.79 -21.05
C ARG A 160 2.06 -41.19 -21.77
N PHE A 161 1.28 -42.01 -22.48
CA PHE A 161 0.13 -41.56 -23.25
C PHE A 161 -0.90 -42.68 -23.49
N SER A 162 -1.86 -42.80 -22.56
CA SER A 162 -2.89 -43.85 -22.59
C SER A 162 -3.92 -43.75 -23.72
N ALA A 163 -3.96 -42.62 -24.44
CA ALA A 163 -4.95 -42.37 -25.48
C ALA A 163 -4.59 -43.01 -26.84
N THR A 164 -3.35 -43.46 -27.05
CA THR A 164 -2.97 -44.15 -28.30
C THR A 164 -3.38 -45.64 -28.24
N PRO A 165 -4.28 -46.10 -29.13
CA PRO A 165 -4.61 -47.51 -29.27
C PRO A 165 -3.42 -48.34 -29.77
N ILE A 166 -3.39 -49.60 -29.34
CA ILE A 166 -2.29 -50.54 -29.62
C ILE A 166 -2.87 -51.78 -30.30
N ILE A 167 -2.27 -52.21 -31.42
CA ILE A 167 -2.57 -53.48 -32.07
C ILE A 167 -1.41 -54.43 -31.81
N ILE A 168 -1.70 -55.59 -31.22
CA ILE A 168 -0.69 -56.62 -30.99
C ILE A 168 -0.75 -57.62 -32.16
N TYR A 169 0.38 -57.83 -32.80
CA TYR A 169 0.62 -58.88 -33.79
C TYR A 169 1.40 -60.01 -33.09
N PRO A 170 0.72 -60.99 -32.48
CA PRO A 170 1.36 -62.01 -31.67
C PRO A 170 2.27 -62.88 -32.55
N THR A 171 3.57 -62.84 -32.28
CA THR A 171 4.58 -63.44 -33.14
C THR A 171 5.58 -64.23 -32.31
N SER A 172 5.97 -65.42 -32.79
CA SER A 172 7.10 -66.12 -32.20
C SER A 172 8.38 -65.34 -32.50
N VAL A 173 9.07 -64.88 -31.46
CA VAL A 173 10.28 -64.06 -31.58
C VAL A 173 11.56 -64.86 -31.38
N GLN A 174 11.46 -66.18 -31.17
CA GLN A 174 12.57 -67.09 -30.87
C GLN A 174 12.45 -68.44 -31.58
N GLY A 175 13.61 -69.05 -31.86
CA GLY A 175 13.71 -70.35 -32.53
C GLY A 175 13.65 -70.26 -34.07
N SER A 176 13.98 -71.38 -34.73
CA SER A 176 14.06 -71.48 -36.19
C SER A 176 12.81 -70.98 -36.97
N PRO A 177 11.55 -71.23 -36.54
CA PRO A 177 10.38 -70.73 -37.26
C PRO A 177 10.09 -69.23 -37.07
N ALA A 178 10.76 -68.55 -36.12
CA ALA A 178 10.47 -67.16 -35.78
C ALA A 178 10.72 -66.20 -36.96
N LYS A 179 11.71 -66.47 -37.81
CA LYS A 179 12.02 -65.64 -38.98
C LYS A 179 10.84 -65.51 -39.95
N TYR A 180 10.14 -66.62 -40.23
CA TYR A 180 8.94 -66.60 -41.08
C TYR A 180 7.76 -65.92 -40.40
N ALA A 181 7.62 -66.10 -39.08
CA ALA A 181 6.56 -65.47 -38.30
C ALA A 181 6.72 -63.94 -38.26
N LEU A 182 7.94 -63.44 -38.08
CA LEU A 182 8.26 -62.00 -38.10
C LEU A 182 7.96 -61.37 -39.46
N VAL A 183 8.38 -62.01 -40.56
CA VAL A 183 8.08 -61.53 -41.91
C VAL A 183 6.57 -61.47 -42.15
N ASN A 184 5.83 -62.54 -41.82
CA ASN A 184 4.38 -62.57 -41.98
C ASN A 184 3.67 -61.50 -41.14
N ALA A 185 4.15 -61.22 -39.93
CA ALA A 185 3.59 -60.16 -39.08
C ALA A 185 3.80 -58.76 -39.68
N ILE A 186 5.00 -58.48 -40.22
CA ILE A 186 5.31 -57.22 -40.90
C ILE A 186 4.45 -57.06 -42.17
N GLU A 187 4.36 -58.11 -42.99
CA GLU A 187 3.53 -58.10 -44.19
C GLU A 187 2.04 -57.93 -43.88
N THR A 188 1.55 -58.60 -42.84
CA THR A 188 0.16 -58.47 -42.38
C THR A 188 -0.12 -57.05 -41.92
N ALA A 189 0.79 -56.44 -41.15
CA ALA A 189 0.64 -55.08 -40.68
C ALA A 189 0.64 -54.06 -41.83
N ASN A 190 1.56 -54.20 -42.79
CA ASN A 190 1.60 -53.37 -43.99
C ASN A 190 0.33 -53.52 -44.85
N ARG A 191 -0.19 -54.75 -45.01
CA ARG A 191 -1.42 -55.02 -45.77
C ARG A 191 -2.65 -54.39 -45.13
N ARG A 192 -2.74 -54.43 -43.79
CA ARG A 192 -3.87 -53.84 -43.05
C ARG A 192 -3.82 -52.32 -43.02
N ALA A 193 -2.63 -51.72 -43.02
CA ALA A 193 -2.41 -50.28 -42.93
C ALA A 193 -3.19 -49.60 -41.77
N ASP A 194 -3.43 -50.36 -40.69
CA ASP A 194 -4.23 -49.95 -39.54
C ASP A 194 -3.40 -49.19 -38.47
N CYS A 195 -2.08 -49.22 -38.58
CA CYS A 195 -1.13 -48.60 -37.65
C CYS A 195 -0.27 -47.57 -38.38
N ASP A 196 0.22 -46.56 -37.67
CA ASP A 196 1.11 -45.54 -38.24
C ASP A 196 2.59 -45.91 -38.12
N LEU A 197 2.93 -46.84 -37.21
CA LEU A 197 4.27 -47.37 -37.00
C LEU A 197 4.21 -48.76 -36.36
N LEU A 198 5.31 -49.49 -36.43
CA LEU A 198 5.49 -50.80 -35.81
C LEU A 198 6.65 -50.79 -34.81
N ILE A 199 6.45 -51.45 -33.67
CA ILE A 199 7.52 -51.81 -32.74
C ILE A 199 7.78 -53.30 -32.89
N ILE A 200 9.01 -53.68 -33.19
CA ILE A 200 9.48 -55.07 -33.12
C ILE A 200 10.32 -55.20 -31.85
N ALA A 201 9.87 -56.03 -30.91
CA ALA A 201 10.51 -56.09 -29.61
C ALA A 201 10.67 -57.50 -29.06
N ARG A 202 11.81 -57.71 -28.40
CA ARG A 202 12.12 -58.90 -27.58
C ARG A 202 13.04 -58.49 -26.44
N GLY A 203 12.92 -59.16 -25.29
CA GLY A 203 13.88 -59.02 -24.20
C GLY A 203 15.27 -59.60 -24.53
N GLY A 204 16.18 -59.58 -23.57
CA GLY A 204 17.51 -60.21 -23.71
C GLY A 204 17.46 -61.73 -23.91
N GLY A 205 18.56 -62.28 -24.41
CA GLY A 205 18.75 -63.71 -24.65
C GLY A 205 20.16 -64.00 -25.16
N SER A 206 20.51 -65.26 -25.36
CA SER A 206 21.77 -65.62 -26.02
C SER A 206 21.77 -65.19 -27.50
N LEU A 207 22.92 -65.32 -28.18
CA LEU A 207 23.01 -65.03 -29.61
C LEU A 207 22.09 -65.95 -30.43
N GLU A 208 21.95 -67.22 -30.04
CA GLU A 208 21.02 -68.17 -30.69
C GLU A 208 19.57 -67.73 -30.54
N ASP A 209 19.24 -67.22 -29.36
CA ASP A 209 17.92 -66.70 -29.07
C ASP A 209 17.59 -65.56 -30.03
N LEU A 210 18.44 -64.54 -30.11
CA LEU A 210 18.22 -63.37 -30.95
C LEU A 210 18.44 -63.62 -32.45
N TRP A 211 18.87 -64.82 -32.85
CA TRP A 211 19.27 -65.13 -34.21
C TRP A 211 18.19 -64.90 -35.27
N ALA A 212 16.91 -65.07 -34.90
CA ALA A 212 15.80 -64.82 -35.82
C ALA A 212 15.78 -63.39 -36.39
N PHE A 213 16.35 -62.41 -35.67
CA PHE A 213 16.46 -61.01 -36.12
C PHE A 213 17.71 -60.75 -36.99
N ASN A 214 18.62 -61.73 -37.08
CA ASN A 214 19.80 -61.70 -37.94
C ASN A 214 19.57 -62.40 -39.28
N GLU A 215 18.36 -62.90 -39.55
CA GLU A 215 18.05 -63.58 -40.80
C GLU A 215 17.77 -62.58 -41.92
N GLU A 216 18.34 -62.85 -43.10
CA GLU A 216 18.24 -61.94 -44.25
C GLU A 216 16.79 -61.64 -44.65
N ILE A 217 15.90 -62.62 -44.56
CA ILE A 217 14.49 -62.45 -44.92
C ILE A 217 13.80 -61.40 -44.02
N VAL A 218 14.19 -61.32 -42.74
CA VAL A 218 13.65 -60.33 -41.79
C VAL A 218 14.23 -58.95 -42.10
N ALA A 219 15.54 -58.88 -42.38
CA ALA A 219 16.19 -57.63 -42.80
C ALA A 219 15.52 -57.03 -44.05
N ARG A 220 15.26 -57.84 -45.08
CA ARG A 220 14.59 -57.37 -46.30
C ARG A 220 13.13 -56.95 -46.04
N ALA A 221 12.40 -57.70 -45.22
CA ALA A 221 11.02 -57.36 -44.87
C ALA A 221 10.92 -56.03 -44.10
N ILE A 222 11.87 -55.73 -43.20
CA ILE A 222 11.93 -54.44 -42.50
C ILE A 222 12.22 -53.31 -43.50
N SER A 223 13.23 -53.47 -44.36
CA SER A 223 13.60 -52.45 -45.36
C SER A 223 12.49 -52.14 -46.36
N GLN A 224 11.62 -53.11 -46.67
CA GLN A 224 10.52 -52.97 -47.63
C GLN A 224 9.20 -52.54 -46.98
N SER A 225 9.18 -52.36 -45.66
CA SER A 225 7.98 -51.95 -44.93
C SER A 225 7.55 -50.54 -45.34
N GLN A 226 6.25 -50.35 -45.55
CA GLN A 226 5.66 -49.03 -45.78
C GLN A 226 5.42 -48.29 -44.45
N LEU A 227 5.29 -49.04 -43.35
CA LEU A 227 5.19 -48.49 -42.00
C LEU A 227 6.59 -48.32 -41.39
N PRO A 228 6.88 -47.18 -40.74
CA PRO A 228 8.11 -47.00 -39.96
C PRO A 228 8.24 -48.06 -38.86
N ILE A 229 9.41 -48.67 -38.74
CA ILE A 229 9.72 -49.74 -37.79
C ILE A 229 10.74 -49.25 -36.75
N VAL A 230 10.39 -49.41 -35.47
CA VAL A 230 11.28 -49.22 -34.33
C VAL A 230 11.62 -50.57 -33.73
N THR A 231 12.91 -50.86 -33.54
CA THR A 231 13.35 -52.07 -32.85
C THR A 231 13.65 -51.80 -31.38
N GLY A 232 13.30 -52.76 -30.54
CA GLY A 232 13.66 -52.80 -29.12
C GLY A 232 14.03 -54.24 -28.76
N ILE A 233 15.17 -54.72 -29.27
CA ILE A 233 15.62 -56.10 -29.17
C ILE A 233 16.81 -56.17 -28.21
N GLY A 234 16.69 -56.93 -27.13
CA GLY A 234 17.79 -57.15 -26.18
C GLY A 234 18.07 -55.97 -25.25
N HIS A 235 19.36 -55.76 -24.96
CA HIS A 235 19.91 -54.67 -24.15
C HIS A 235 20.89 -53.81 -24.97
N GLU A 236 21.52 -52.83 -24.32
CA GLU A 236 22.40 -51.84 -24.96
C GLU A 236 23.53 -52.46 -25.81
N THR A 237 24.09 -53.59 -25.37
CA THR A 237 25.19 -54.31 -26.03
C THR A 237 24.74 -55.24 -27.15
N ASP A 238 23.45 -55.54 -27.26
CA ASP A 238 22.92 -56.50 -28.22
C ASP A 238 22.64 -55.78 -29.54
N PHE A 239 23.31 -56.21 -30.62
CA PHE A 239 23.11 -55.66 -31.95
C PHE A 239 22.66 -56.75 -32.90
N THR A 240 21.51 -56.54 -33.54
CA THR A 240 20.97 -57.44 -34.56
C THR A 240 20.95 -56.78 -35.93
N ILE A 241 20.85 -57.57 -37.01
CA ILE A 241 20.73 -57.04 -38.38
C ILE A 241 19.44 -56.24 -38.53
N ALA A 242 18.35 -56.70 -37.90
CA ALA A 242 17.10 -55.96 -37.84
C ALA A 242 17.28 -54.53 -37.29
N ASP A 243 18.13 -54.32 -36.28
CA ASP A 243 18.41 -52.99 -35.73
C ASP A 243 19.11 -52.04 -36.70
N PHE A 244 19.96 -52.58 -37.58
CA PHE A 244 20.67 -51.77 -38.58
C PHE A 244 19.74 -51.33 -39.72
N VAL A 245 18.82 -52.20 -40.12
CA VAL A 245 17.84 -51.91 -41.18
C VAL A 245 16.68 -51.04 -40.68
N ALA A 246 16.25 -51.21 -39.43
CA ALA A 246 15.14 -50.45 -38.88
C ALA A 246 15.36 -48.93 -38.94
N ASP A 247 14.24 -48.21 -39.04
CA ASP A 247 14.23 -46.75 -39.10
C ASP A 247 14.82 -46.15 -37.83
N LYS A 248 14.53 -46.78 -36.68
CA LYS A 248 15.14 -46.41 -35.40
C LYS A 248 15.39 -47.63 -34.50
N ARG A 249 16.62 -47.77 -34.02
CA ARG A 249 17.00 -48.72 -32.96
C ARG A 249 16.83 -48.09 -31.60
N MET A 250 16.19 -48.80 -30.67
CA MET A 250 16.26 -48.53 -29.25
C MET A 250 16.88 -49.73 -28.49
N ALA A 251 17.60 -49.43 -27.41
CA ALA A 251 18.36 -50.42 -26.66
C ALA A 251 17.49 -51.47 -25.93
N THR A 252 16.23 -51.16 -25.62
CA THR A 252 15.32 -52.07 -24.91
C THR A 252 13.87 -51.89 -25.39
N PRO A 253 13.00 -52.89 -25.17
CA PRO A 253 11.56 -52.77 -25.41
C PRO A 253 10.93 -51.53 -24.77
N SER A 254 11.26 -51.23 -23.52
CA SER A 254 10.72 -50.07 -22.78
C SER A 254 11.10 -48.74 -23.41
N VAL A 255 12.33 -48.61 -23.87
CA VAL A 255 12.84 -47.39 -24.51
C VAL A 255 12.24 -47.21 -25.90
N ALA A 256 11.98 -48.31 -26.64
CA ALA A 256 11.22 -48.27 -27.88
C ALA A 256 9.82 -47.68 -27.68
N ALA A 257 9.11 -48.11 -26.63
CA ALA A 257 7.81 -47.56 -26.26
C ALA A 257 7.86 -46.07 -25.89
N GLU A 258 8.88 -45.64 -25.18
CA GLU A 258 9.07 -44.24 -24.80
C GLU A 258 9.30 -43.34 -26.00
N GLN A 259 10.11 -43.79 -26.95
CA GLN A 259 10.48 -43.01 -28.14
C GLN A 259 9.31 -42.76 -29.10
N VAL A 260 8.34 -43.67 -29.17
CA VAL A 260 7.18 -43.55 -30.05
C VAL A 260 5.98 -42.91 -29.36
N SER A 261 6.04 -42.71 -28.04
CA SER A 261 4.91 -42.21 -27.24
C SER A 261 5.08 -40.74 -26.89
N PRO A 262 4.11 -39.88 -27.25
CA PRO A 262 4.08 -38.49 -26.80
C PRO A 262 4.11 -38.37 -25.27
N ASP A 263 4.57 -37.24 -24.75
CA ASP A 263 4.46 -36.94 -23.32
C ASP A 263 3.13 -36.26 -22.99
N SER A 264 2.24 -36.96 -22.27
CA SER A 264 0.96 -36.38 -21.85
C SER A 264 1.11 -35.14 -20.95
N GLN A 265 2.17 -35.06 -20.14
CA GLN A 265 2.40 -33.93 -19.24
C GLN A 265 2.85 -32.70 -20.02
N GLU A 266 3.75 -32.88 -20.99
CA GLU A 266 4.19 -31.79 -21.87
C GLU A 266 3.03 -31.22 -22.69
N LEU A 267 2.17 -32.10 -23.23
CA LEU A 267 0.97 -31.68 -23.96
C LEU A 267 0.00 -30.90 -23.07
N ALA A 268 -0.26 -31.38 -21.85
CA ALA A 268 -1.13 -30.68 -20.90
C ALA A 268 -0.58 -29.28 -20.56
N LEU A 269 0.74 -29.17 -20.34
CA LEU A 269 1.40 -27.88 -20.10
C LEU A 269 1.29 -26.95 -21.30
N LYS A 270 1.43 -27.46 -22.52
CA LYS A 270 1.30 -26.69 -23.76
C LYS A 270 -0.13 -26.17 -23.95
N ILE A 271 -1.13 -27.01 -23.71
CA ILE A 271 -2.56 -26.61 -23.78
C ILE A 271 -2.85 -25.50 -22.76
N HIS A 272 -2.42 -25.69 -21.50
CA HIS A 272 -2.60 -24.67 -20.45
C HIS A 272 -1.93 -23.33 -20.79
N THR A 273 -0.77 -23.39 -21.43
CA THR A 273 -0.05 -22.19 -21.88
C THR A 273 -0.81 -21.46 -22.98
N LEU A 274 -1.33 -22.19 -23.96
CA LEU A 274 -2.14 -21.63 -25.05
C LEU A 274 -3.45 -21.03 -24.52
N GLU A 275 -4.12 -21.69 -23.57
CA GLU A 275 -5.32 -21.18 -22.91
C GLU A 275 -5.05 -19.82 -22.23
N LYS A 276 -3.97 -19.72 -21.45
CA LYS A 276 -3.55 -18.46 -20.82
C LYS A 276 -3.27 -17.35 -21.84
N GLN A 277 -2.66 -17.69 -22.97
CA GLN A 277 -2.38 -16.73 -24.04
C GLN A 277 -3.67 -16.21 -24.68
N ILE A 278 -4.62 -17.10 -24.99
CA ILE A 278 -5.93 -16.71 -25.56
C ILE A 278 -6.69 -15.79 -24.59
N LEU A 279 -6.74 -16.14 -23.31
CA LEU A 279 -7.37 -15.29 -22.30
C LEU A 279 -6.75 -13.90 -22.25
N LYS A 280 -5.41 -13.82 -22.24
CA LYS A 280 -4.68 -12.54 -22.24
C LYS A 280 -4.95 -11.70 -23.49
N LEU A 281 -4.96 -12.31 -24.67
CA LEU A 281 -5.23 -11.59 -25.91
C LEU A 281 -6.68 -11.07 -25.96
N THR A 282 -7.63 -11.88 -25.48
CA THR A 282 -9.05 -11.53 -25.44
C THR A 282 -9.31 -10.37 -24.48
N THR A 283 -8.74 -10.41 -23.26
CA THR A 283 -8.89 -9.31 -22.28
C THR A 283 -8.28 -8.01 -22.79
N ASN A 284 -7.11 -8.07 -23.43
CA ASN A 284 -6.50 -6.91 -24.06
C ASN A 284 -7.38 -6.32 -25.18
N ARG A 285 -7.96 -7.17 -26.02
CA ARG A 285 -8.88 -6.75 -27.11
C ARG A 285 -10.13 -6.08 -26.56
N LEU A 286 -10.75 -6.65 -25.51
CA LEU A 286 -11.91 -6.06 -24.84
C LEU A 286 -11.59 -4.71 -24.20
N SER A 287 -10.43 -4.59 -23.56
CA SER A 287 -9.99 -3.31 -22.99
C SER A 287 -9.80 -2.23 -24.06
N LEU A 288 -9.27 -2.59 -25.24
CA LEU A 288 -9.14 -1.67 -26.36
C LEU A 288 -10.52 -1.18 -26.83
N PHE A 289 -11.48 -2.08 -27.02
CA PHE A 289 -12.84 -1.70 -27.43
C PHE A 289 -13.54 -0.83 -26.39
N ASN A 290 -13.39 -1.13 -25.09
CA ASN A 290 -13.93 -0.28 -24.03
C ASN A 290 -13.35 1.14 -24.09
N THR A 291 -12.04 1.26 -24.35
CA THR A 291 -11.38 2.56 -24.51
C THR A 291 -11.93 3.34 -25.72
N GLN A 292 -12.13 2.66 -26.85
CA GLN A 292 -12.74 3.27 -28.04
C GLN A 292 -14.17 3.74 -27.79
N ILE A 293 -14.97 2.95 -27.07
CA ILE A 293 -16.34 3.32 -26.69
C ILE A 293 -16.33 4.55 -25.78
N THR A 294 -15.42 4.61 -24.79
CA THR A 294 -15.30 5.79 -23.93
C THR A 294 -14.90 7.03 -24.71
N ASP A 295 -13.99 6.91 -25.67
CA ASP A 295 -13.56 8.03 -26.52
C ASP A 295 -14.70 8.53 -27.43
N LEU A 296 -15.45 7.61 -28.04
CA LEU A 296 -16.60 7.95 -28.86
C LEU A 296 -17.71 8.62 -28.03
N ASN A 297 -17.99 8.12 -26.83
CA ASN A 297 -18.94 8.75 -25.91
C ASN A 297 -18.49 10.15 -25.51
N HIS A 298 -17.19 10.35 -25.25
CA HIS A 298 -16.65 11.66 -24.95
C HIS A 298 -16.81 12.62 -26.14
N ARG A 299 -16.56 12.16 -27.37
CA ARG A 299 -16.79 12.94 -28.59
C ARG A 299 -18.26 13.31 -28.75
N ILE A 300 -19.19 12.38 -28.51
CA ILE A 300 -20.64 12.65 -28.56
C ILE A 300 -21.04 13.70 -27.52
N GLN A 301 -20.50 13.61 -26.30
CA GLN A 301 -20.73 14.61 -25.26
C GLN A 301 -20.20 15.99 -25.66
N GLN A 302 -18.98 16.05 -26.20
CA GLN A 302 -18.36 17.30 -26.66
C GLN A 302 -19.06 17.90 -27.88
N SER A 303 -19.66 17.07 -28.74
CA SER A 303 -20.37 17.49 -29.94
C SER A 303 -21.85 17.78 -29.70
N ASN A 304 -22.32 17.70 -28.44
CA ASN A 304 -23.74 17.80 -28.13
C ASN A 304 -24.26 19.22 -28.41
N PRO A 305 -25.10 19.42 -29.45
CA PRO A 305 -25.60 20.76 -29.80
C PRO A 305 -26.41 21.37 -28.66
N ARG A 306 -27.03 20.54 -27.82
CA ARG A 306 -27.76 21.01 -26.62
C ARG A 306 -26.84 21.63 -25.58
N GLN A 307 -25.62 21.12 -25.44
CA GLN A 307 -24.63 21.68 -24.53
C GLN A 307 -24.06 23.00 -25.08
N GLN A 308 -23.81 23.07 -26.39
CA GLN A 308 -23.42 24.32 -27.06
C GLN A 308 -24.51 25.39 -26.95
N LEU A 309 -25.78 25.03 -27.18
CA LEU A 309 -26.93 25.93 -26.99
C LEU A 309 -27.07 26.37 -25.53
N SER A 310 -26.84 25.47 -24.57
CA SER A 310 -26.85 25.82 -23.14
C SER A 310 -25.73 26.80 -22.78
N THR A 311 -24.54 26.65 -23.38
CA THR A 311 -23.41 27.57 -23.16
C THR A 311 -23.70 28.93 -23.80
N GLN A 312 -24.30 28.96 -24.99
CA GLN A 312 -24.72 30.21 -25.64
C GLN A 312 -25.85 30.91 -24.87
N ALA A 313 -26.81 30.17 -24.32
CA ALA A 313 -27.86 30.72 -23.46
C ALA A 313 -27.27 31.33 -22.18
N GLN A 314 -26.34 30.62 -21.53
CA GLN A 314 -25.64 31.16 -20.36
C GLN A 314 -24.80 32.41 -20.71
N HIS A 315 -24.18 32.45 -21.88
CA HIS A 315 -23.45 33.62 -22.35
C HIS A 315 -24.37 34.82 -22.58
N LEU A 316 -25.58 34.58 -23.11
CA LEU A 316 -26.61 35.61 -23.25
C LEU A 316 -27.04 36.16 -21.88
N ASP A 317 -27.28 35.28 -20.90
CA ASP A 317 -27.63 35.67 -19.52
C ASP A 317 -26.53 36.54 -18.89
N GLU A 318 -25.26 36.17 -19.06
CA GLU A 318 -24.11 36.93 -18.57
C GLU A 318 -24.00 38.32 -19.23
N LEU A 319 -24.23 38.40 -20.54
CA LEU A 319 -24.23 39.65 -21.29
C LEU A 319 -25.40 40.55 -20.86
N GLU A 320 -26.57 39.98 -20.60
CA GLU A 320 -27.75 40.70 -20.11
C GLU A 320 -27.51 41.27 -18.71
N ILE A 321 -26.98 40.45 -17.79
CA ILE A 321 -26.61 40.92 -16.44
C ILE A 321 -25.56 42.04 -16.53
N ARG A 322 -24.54 41.89 -17.39
CA ARG A 322 -23.52 42.92 -17.58
C ARG A 322 -24.11 44.20 -18.13
N LEU A 323 -25.01 44.13 -19.11
CA LEU A 323 -25.70 45.29 -19.67
C LEU A 323 -26.48 46.02 -18.58
N ASN A 324 -27.31 45.29 -17.81
CA ASN A 324 -28.13 45.86 -16.76
C ASN A 324 -27.30 46.50 -15.64
N ASN A 325 -26.23 45.84 -15.21
CA ASN A 325 -25.31 46.39 -14.20
C ASN A 325 -24.60 47.65 -14.71
N THR A 326 -24.19 47.68 -15.98
CA THR A 326 -23.54 48.85 -16.58
C THR A 326 -24.51 50.02 -16.68
N LEU A 327 -25.74 49.78 -17.13
CA LEU A 327 -26.80 50.79 -17.16
C LEU A 327 -27.12 51.34 -15.76
N ALA A 328 -27.23 50.45 -14.75
CA ALA A 328 -27.45 50.86 -13.37
C ALA A 328 -26.28 51.70 -12.83
N SER A 329 -25.03 51.30 -13.12
CA SER A 329 -23.85 52.06 -12.72
C SER A 329 -23.80 53.44 -13.38
N MET A 330 -24.09 53.52 -14.67
CA MET A 330 -24.17 54.80 -15.40
C MET A 330 -25.24 55.72 -14.81
N PHE A 331 -26.42 55.16 -14.48
CA PHE A 331 -27.49 55.92 -13.86
C PHE A 331 -27.09 56.44 -12.47
N ASN A 332 -26.48 55.59 -11.65
CA ASN A 332 -25.99 55.98 -10.33
C ASN A 332 -24.90 57.06 -10.42
N GLU A 333 -24.00 56.98 -11.41
CA GLU A 333 -22.96 57.99 -11.61
C GLU A 333 -23.58 59.34 -12.02
N LEU A 334 -24.54 59.34 -12.95
CA LEU A 334 -25.27 60.54 -13.35
C LEU A 334 -26.05 61.14 -12.20
N GLN A 335 -26.73 60.33 -11.40
CA GLN A 335 -27.47 60.77 -10.22
C GLN A 335 -26.53 61.33 -9.14
N SER A 336 -25.36 60.72 -8.95
CA SER A 336 -24.34 61.23 -8.03
C SER A 336 -23.78 62.57 -8.51
N LYS A 337 -23.51 62.72 -9.82
CA LYS A 337 -23.09 64.00 -10.41
C LYS A 337 -24.16 65.07 -10.23
N LEU A 338 -25.42 64.74 -10.49
CA LEU A 338 -26.55 65.65 -10.30
C LEU A 338 -26.67 66.08 -8.84
N THR A 339 -26.56 65.12 -7.91
CA THR A 339 -26.61 65.39 -6.47
C THR A 339 -25.47 66.33 -6.07
N LEU A 340 -24.23 66.05 -6.50
CA LEU A 340 -23.08 66.92 -6.22
C LEU A 340 -23.30 68.34 -6.74
N LYS A 341 -23.79 68.51 -7.98
CA LYS A 341 -24.09 69.82 -8.56
C LYS A 341 -25.22 70.54 -7.83
N THR A 342 -26.24 69.81 -7.40
CA THR A 342 -27.36 70.35 -6.61
C THR A 342 -26.89 70.78 -5.22
N THR A 343 -26.05 69.97 -4.56
CA THR A 343 -25.43 70.34 -3.28
C THR A 343 -24.55 71.57 -3.45
N GLN A 344 -23.70 71.65 -4.49
CA GLN A 344 -22.90 72.84 -4.79
C GLN A 344 -23.75 74.09 -5.01
N LEU A 345 -24.88 73.97 -5.71
CA LEU A 345 -25.83 75.07 -5.90
C LEU A 345 -26.44 75.54 -4.57
N LEU A 346 -26.84 74.58 -3.71
CA LEU A 346 -27.46 74.87 -2.43
C LEU A 346 -26.47 75.42 -1.40
N THR A 347 -25.24 74.90 -1.36
CA THR A 347 -24.19 75.37 -0.43
C THR A 347 -23.63 76.73 -0.83
N ASN A 348 -23.51 77.00 -2.13
CA ASN A 348 -23.10 78.30 -2.65
C ASN A 348 -24.28 79.29 -2.77
N ASN A 349 -25.46 78.96 -2.22
CA ASN A 349 -26.60 79.85 -2.24
C ASN A 349 -26.31 81.10 -1.38
N PRO A 350 -26.14 82.30 -2.00
CA PRO A 350 -25.75 83.51 -1.28
C PRO A 350 -26.79 83.91 -0.22
N SER A 351 -28.05 83.53 -0.40
CA SER A 351 -29.15 83.88 0.51
C SER A 351 -28.99 83.27 1.90
N VAL A 352 -28.35 82.10 2.02
CA VAL A 352 -28.10 81.45 3.32
C VAL A 352 -26.93 82.17 4.01
N GLY A 353 -25.83 82.40 3.31
CA GLY A 353 -24.68 83.15 3.84
C GLY A 353 -25.03 84.58 4.25
N ILE A 354 -25.85 85.28 3.47
CA ILE A 354 -26.33 86.64 3.79
C ILE A 354 -27.23 86.62 5.03
N ARG A 355 -28.15 85.65 5.16
CA ARG A 355 -29.00 85.51 6.36
C ARG A 355 -28.15 85.25 7.61
N THR A 356 -27.20 84.33 7.55
CA THR A 356 -26.31 84.01 8.68
C THR A 356 -25.46 85.21 9.08
N ARG A 357 -24.86 85.94 8.12
CA ARG A 357 -24.08 87.14 8.40
C ARG A 357 -24.93 88.29 8.94
N LYS A 358 -26.17 88.46 8.46
CA LYS A 358 -27.10 89.46 8.99
C LYS A 358 -27.48 89.16 10.44
N HIS A 359 -27.72 87.89 10.76
CA HIS A 359 -27.98 87.45 12.13
C HIS A 359 -26.75 87.62 13.04
N GLN A 360 -25.55 87.26 12.56
CA GLN A 360 -24.30 87.51 13.28
C GLN A 360 -24.07 89.00 13.56
N ASN A 361 -24.32 89.87 12.57
CA ASN A 361 -24.20 91.32 12.76
C ASN A 361 -25.19 91.83 13.81
N GLN A 362 -26.42 91.32 13.81
CA GLN A 362 -27.42 91.64 14.83
C GLN A 362 -27.00 91.17 16.23
N LEU A 363 -26.45 89.96 16.37
CA LEU A 363 -25.91 89.45 17.63
C LEU A 363 -24.70 90.27 18.10
N LEU A 364 -23.78 90.62 17.21
CA LEU A 364 -22.62 91.45 17.54
C LEU A 364 -23.02 92.86 17.96
N SER A 365 -24.02 93.46 17.28
CA SER A 365 -24.58 94.76 17.65
C SER A 365 -25.24 94.71 19.04
N ASN A 366 -26.00 93.66 19.33
CA ASN A 366 -26.57 93.46 20.67
C ASN A 366 -25.50 93.27 21.73
N ARG A 367 -24.43 92.51 21.44
CA ARG A 367 -23.28 92.33 22.35
C ARG A 367 -22.54 93.64 22.59
N LEU A 368 -22.33 94.45 21.56
CA LEU A 368 -21.71 95.77 21.67
C LEU A 368 -22.55 96.68 22.58
N ASN A 369 -23.86 96.76 22.33
CA ASN A 369 -24.77 97.56 23.17
C ASN A 369 -24.76 97.08 24.62
N HIS A 370 -24.74 95.76 24.84
CA HIS A 370 -24.63 95.19 26.17
C HIS A 370 -23.30 95.55 26.84
N ALA A 371 -22.17 95.39 26.15
CA ALA A 371 -20.85 95.71 26.68
C ALA A 371 -20.70 97.21 26.99
N ILE A 372 -21.26 98.10 26.16
CA ILE A 372 -21.32 99.54 26.42
C ILE A 372 -22.13 99.81 27.69
N LYS A 373 -23.31 99.20 27.80
CA LYS A 373 -24.18 99.37 28.98
C LYS A 373 -23.51 98.84 30.25
N GLU A 374 -22.85 97.69 30.16
CA GLU A 374 -22.11 97.05 31.23
C GLU A 374 -20.93 97.94 31.68
N GLN A 375 -20.13 98.45 30.76
CA GLN A 375 -19.05 99.39 31.07
C GLN A 375 -19.55 100.67 31.74
N LEU A 376 -20.64 101.26 31.23
CA LEU A 376 -21.27 102.42 31.84
C LEU A 376 -21.78 102.11 33.25
N THR A 377 -22.40 100.94 33.47
CA THR A 377 -22.82 100.51 34.80
C THR A 377 -21.63 100.31 35.72
N THR A 378 -20.54 99.68 35.27
CA THR A 378 -19.32 99.47 36.06
C THR A 378 -18.69 100.80 36.46
N LYS A 379 -18.64 101.79 35.56
CA LYS A 379 -18.17 103.14 35.90
C LYS A 379 -19.09 103.86 36.89
N LYS A 380 -20.42 103.71 36.75
CA LYS A 380 -21.39 104.22 37.74
C LYS A 380 -21.25 103.53 39.10
N TYR A 381 -21.01 102.22 39.12
CA TYR A 381 -20.75 101.45 40.33
C TYR A 381 -19.45 101.86 40.98
N LEU A 382 -18.37 102.08 40.22
CA LEU A 382 -17.11 102.60 40.76
C LEU A 382 -17.27 103.99 41.38
N LEU A 383 -18.04 104.87 40.73
CA LEU A 383 -18.39 106.18 41.28
C LEU A 383 -19.17 106.04 42.60
N SER A 384 -20.20 105.19 42.62
CA SER A 384 -21.00 104.88 43.82
C SER A 384 -20.15 104.24 44.92
N HIS A 385 -19.26 103.33 44.57
CA HIS A 385 -18.33 102.67 45.47
C HIS A 385 -17.34 103.67 46.07
N CYS A 386 -16.76 104.58 45.29
CA CYS A 386 -15.94 105.67 45.84
C CYS A 386 -16.76 106.55 46.81
N SER A 387 -18.01 106.88 46.49
CA SER A 387 -18.93 107.57 47.41
C SER A 387 -19.21 106.77 48.69
N GLN A 388 -19.41 105.45 48.58
CA GLN A 388 -19.63 104.56 49.72
C GLN A 388 -18.36 104.31 50.52
N THR A 389 -17.19 104.30 49.89
CA THR A 389 -15.88 104.16 50.55
C THR A 389 -15.59 105.42 51.37
N LEU A 390 -15.99 106.58 50.84
CA LEU A 390 -16.02 107.84 51.58
C LEU A 390 -16.88 107.72 52.86
N ASN A 391 -17.99 106.98 52.81
CA ASN A 391 -18.87 106.70 53.95
C ASN A 391 -18.36 105.58 54.87
N SER A 392 -17.66 104.56 54.34
CA SER A 392 -17.20 103.40 55.10
C SER A 392 -15.89 103.62 55.86
N LEU A 393 -15.22 104.74 55.65
CA LEU A 393 -14.11 105.22 56.49
C LEU A 393 -14.60 105.82 57.82
N SER A 394 -15.90 105.74 58.12
CA SER A 394 -16.47 106.05 59.44
C SER A 394 -16.46 104.81 60.37
N PRO A 395 -15.99 104.91 61.64
CA PRO A 395 -15.52 103.76 62.43
C PRO A 395 -16.56 102.78 63.02
N LEU A 396 -17.86 102.90 62.72
CA LEU A 396 -18.92 102.21 63.50
C LEU A 396 -19.50 100.91 62.90
N ALA A 397 -19.05 100.45 61.73
CA ALA A 397 -19.75 99.41 60.97
C ALA A 397 -19.18 97.97 61.06
N THR A 398 -18.05 97.75 61.73
CA THR A 398 -17.27 96.50 61.57
C THR A 398 -17.74 95.32 62.44
N LEU A 399 -18.52 95.55 63.51
CA LEU A 399 -18.92 94.49 64.45
C LEU A 399 -20.28 93.81 64.15
N ASN A 400 -21.12 94.36 63.28
CA ASN A 400 -22.50 93.87 63.07
C ASN A 400 -22.66 92.81 61.97
N ARG A 401 -21.59 92.27 61.38
CA ARG A 401 -21.67 91.45 60.15
C ARG A 401 -21.37 89.95 60.26
N GLY A 402 -21.21 89.39 61.47
CA GLY A 402 -21.43 87.95 61.70
C GLY A 402 -20.39 86.95 61.13
N TYR A 403 -19.09 87.22 61.22
CA TYR A 403 -18.03 86.28 60.82
C TYR A 403 -17.65 85.28 61.93
N ALA A 404 -17.22 84.06 61.56
CA ALA A 404 -16.80 82.95 62.44
C ALA A 404 -15.31 82.60 62.24
N LEU A 405 -14.59 82.26 63.33
CA LEU A 405 -13.15 81.96 63.35
C LEU A 405 -12.87 80.44 63.31
N ILE A 406 -11.95 80.00 62.46
CA ILE A 406 -11.54 78.58 62.35
C ILE A 406 -10.15 78.39 62.97
N THR A 407 -10.00 77.45 63.91
CA THR A 407 -8.77 77.23 64.68
C THR A 407 -8.42 75.74 64.80
N GLY A 408 -7.12 75.40 64.92
CA GLY A 408 -6.68 74.04 65.22
C GLY A 408 -7.11 73.59 66.64
N VAL A 409 -7.48 72.32 66.82
CA VAL A 409 -8.05 71.79 68.10
C VAL A 409 -7.03 71.83 69.24
N GLU A 410 -5.73 71.70 68.97
CA GLU A 410 -4.69 71.61 70.00
C GLU A 410 -3.84 72.90 70.15
N THR A 411 -3.82 73.79 69.15
CA THR A 411 -2.92 74.96 69.13
C THR A 411 -3.61 76.32 69.20
N GLY A 412 -4.92 76.41 68.92
CA GLY A 412 -5.66 77.67 69.00
C GLY A 412 -5.30 78.73 67.95
N GLU A 413 -4.43 78.41 66.99
CA GLU A 413 -4.04 79.32 65.91
C GLU A 413 -5.06 79.36 64.77
N LEU A 414 -5.20 80.55 64.16
CA LEU A 414 -6.15 80.82 63.08
C LEU A 414 -5.69 80.14 61.78
N ILE A 415 -6.52 79.23 61.25
CA ILE A 415 -6.24 78.53 60.00
C ILE A 415 -6.87 79.31 58.84
N SER A 416 -6.05 80.05 58.10
CA SER A 416 -6.46 80.89 56.97
C SER A 416 -6.19 80.25 55.60
N SER A 417 -5.52 79.09 55.55
CA SER A 417 -5.11 78.44 54.30
C SER A 417 -5.13 76.92 54.38
N ILE A 418 -5.57 76.30 53.28
CA ILE A 418 -5.77 74.85 53.14
C ILE A 418 -4.45 74.04 53.07
N LYS A 419 -3.30 74.69 52.94
CA LYS A 419 -1.97 74.04 52.91
C LYS A 419 -1.51 73.53 54.30
N ASN A 420 -2.15 73.99 55.37
CA ASN A 420 -1.79 73.65 56.75
C ASN A 420 -2.58 72.45 57.30
N LEU A 421 -3.21 71.65 56.42
CA LEU A 421 -4.03 70.50 56.80
C LEU A 421 -3.58 69.25 56.05
N THR A 422 -3.41 68.15 56.78
CA THR A 422 -3.13 66.84 56.22
C THR A 422 -4.35 65.92 56.29
N ILE A 423 -4.40 64.97 55.37
CA ILE A 423 -5.47 63.98 55.24
C ILE A 423 -5.42 63.08 56.49
N GLY A 424 -6.38 63.30 57.41
CA GLY A 424 -6.36 62.75 58.77
C GLY A 424 -6.69 63.73 59.91
N ASP A 425 -6.61 65.05 59.67
CA ASP A 425 -6.62 66.07 60.74
C ASP A 425 -8.01 66.52 61.20
N ARG A 426 -8.15 66.77 62.52
CA ARG A 426 -9.34 67.29 63.22
C ARG A 426 -9.24 68.82 63.41
N ILE A 427 -10.18 69.60 62.87
CA ILE A 427 -10.24 71.09 62.94
C ILE A 427 -11.39 71.61 63.82
N ASN A 428 -11.27 72.76 64.50
CA ASN A 428 -12.33 73.35 65.36
C ASN A 428 -12.88 74.69 64.78
N THR A 429 -14.19 74.92 64.81
CA THR A 429 -14.84 76.06 64.10
C THR A 429 -15.71 76.89 65.07
N ARG A 430 -15.43 78.18 65.31
CA ARG A 430 -16.10 79.04 66.32
C ARG A 430 -16.93 80.18 65.73
N PHE A 431 -18.22 80.25 66.08
CA PHE A 431 -19.14 81.31 65.66
C PHE A 431 -19.27 82.40 66.74
N SER A 432 -20.10 83.44 66.53
CA SER A 432 -20.41 84.41 67.60
C SER A 432 -20.95 83.73 68.87
N GLN A 433 -21.53 82.52 68.75
CA GLN A 433 -21.83 81.57 69.84
C GLN A 433 -21.65 80.09 69.35
N GLY A 434 -20.72 79.28 69.92
CA GLY A 434 -20.60 77.79 69.74
C GLY A 434 -19.40 77.22 68.90
N GLN A 435 -19.11 75.88 68.97
CA GLN A 435 -17.98 75.14 68.27
C GLN A 435 -18.22 73.65 67.79
N ILE A 436 -17.59 73.16 66.67
CA ILE A 436 -17.69 71.78 66.04
C ILE A 436 -16.39 71.29 65.26
N ILE A 437 -16.17 69.96 65.02
CA ILE A 437 -14.95 69.30 64.39
C ILE A 437 -15.18 68.28 63.19
N LEU A 438 -14.28 68.20 62.17
CA LEU A 438 -14.38 67.43 60.85
C LEU A 438 -13.06 66.77 60.27
N LEU A 439 -13.11 65.83 59.27
CA LEU A 439 -11.97 64.96 58.70
C LEU A 439 -12.17 64.41 57.22
N LEU A 440 -11.14 64.20 56.34
CA LEU A 440 -11.22 63.88 54.85
C LEU A 440 -10.15 62.90 54.19
N PHE A 441 -10.44 62.19 53.04
CA PHE A 441 -9.57 61.26 52.18
C PHE A 441 -9.96 61.11 50.63
N THR A 442 -9.13 60.48 49.74
CA THR A 442 -9.21 60.34 48.21
C THR A 442 -8.76 58.97 47.55
N PRO A 443 -9.08 58.60 46.25
CA PRO A 443 -8.47 57.44 45.51
C PRO A 443 -7.98 57.60 44.01
N LEU A 444 -7.37 56.51 43.45
CA LEU A 444 -6.63 56.28 42.15
C LEU A 444 -7.34 55.29 41.14
N ILE A 445 -6.94 55.22 39.84
CA ILE A 445 -7.54 54.41 38.71
C ILE A 445 -6.61 53.30 38.15
N SER A 446 -7.15 52.17 37.65
CA SER A 446 -6.46 50.96 37.09
C SER A 446 -6.82 50.59 35.62
N LEU A 447 -5.94 49.82 34.93
CA LEU A 447 -6.03 49.29 33.53
C LEU A 447 -6.82 47.96 33.42
N SER A 448 -7.46 47.68 32.28
CA SER A 448 -8.34 46.51 32.05
C SER A 448 -7.94 45.56 30.90
N ALA A 449 -8.46 44.33 30.95
CA ALA A 449 -8.19 43.24 30.02
C ALA A 449 -9.04 43.32 28.73
N THR A 450 -8.43 43.05 27.58
CA THR A 450 -9.10 43.01 26.27
C THR A 450 -9.84 41.68 26.05
N LEU A 451 -11.12 41.78 25.68
CA LEU A 451 -12.05 40.68 25.42
C LEU A 451 -12.16 40.38 23.91
N PRO A 452 -12.57 39.15 23.49
CA PRO A 452 -12.87 38.87 22.09
C PRO A 452 -14.12 39.62 21.64
N GLU A 453 -14.29 39.81 20.33
CA GLU A 453 -15.43 40.52 19.77
C GLU A 453 -16.74 39.74 20.02
N PRO A 454 -17.73 40.31 20.72
CA PRO A 454 -18.98 39.61 21.00
C PRO A 454 -19.85 39.54 19.74
N LEU A 455 -20.31 38.35 19.38
CA LEU A 455 -21.24 38.13 18.28
C LEU A 455 -22.21 37.00 18.62
N ALA A 456 -23.43 37.37 19.03
CA ALA A 456 -24.43 36.44 19.52
C ALA A 456 -25.21 35.71 18.40
N VAL A 457 -24.52 34.88 17.63
CA VAL A 457 -25.07 34.09 16.50
C VAL A 457 -24.61 32.63 16.61
N PRO A 458 -25.22 31.66 15.90
CA PRO A 458 -24.72 30.30 15.86
C PRO A 458 -23.26 30.27 15.39
N GLY A 459 -22.34 29.76 16.22
CA GLY A 459 -20.89 29.77 15.97
C GLY A 459 -20.15 31.02 16.42
N GLY A 460 -20.82 31.99 17.04
CA GLY A 460 -20.21 33.18 17.62
C GLY A 460 -19.95 33.06 19.13
N ILE A 461 -19.79 34.20 19.80
CA ILE A 461 -19.44 34.32 21.22
C ILE A 461 -20.40 35.28 21.92
N VAL A 462 -20.86 34.91 23.10
CA VAL A 462 -21.61 35.78 24.00
C VAL A 462 -20.77 36.12 25.21
N ILE A 463 -20.71 37.40 25.50
CA ILE A 463 -20.03 37.95 26.67
C ILE A 463 -21.09 38.50 27.63
N ARG A 464 -21.01 38.09 28.90
CA ARG A 464 -21.90 38.58 29.95
C ARG A 464 -21.11 38.92 31.20
N GLN A 465 -21.21 40.18 31.62
CA GLN A 465 -20.75 40.63 32.92
C GLN A 465 -21.62 40.02 34.02
N LEU A 466 -21.00 39.61 35.11
CA LEU A 466 -21.60 38.95 36.26
C LEU A 466 -21.47 39.87 37.49
N ALA A 467 -21.13 39.33 38.65
CA ALA A 467 -20.90 40.10 39.88
C ALA A 467 -19.52 40.79 39.90
N SER A 468 -19.31 41.70 40.85
CA SER A 468 -17.99 42.32 41.12
C SER A 468 -16.92 41.26 41.34
N SER A 469 -15.68 41.50 40.91
CA SER A 469 -14.56 40.58 41.11
C SER A 469 -14.11 40.46 42.57
N ASP A 470 -14.54 41.39 43.44
CA ASP A 470 -14.39 41.29 44.90
C ASP A 470 -15.20 40.13 45.51
N THR A 471 -16.08 39.50 44.73
CA THR A 471 -16.87 38.32 45.12
C THR A 471 -16.22 37.03 44.65
N GLU A 472 -16.59 35.89 45.25
CA GLU A 472 -16.12 34.57 44.82
C GLU A 472 -16.36 34.34 43.31
N LYS A 473 -15.35 33.81 42.60
CA LYS A 473 -15.43 33.52 41.17
C LYS A 473 -16.60 32.56 40.88
N PRO A 474 -17.60 32.98 40.07
CA PRO A 474 -18.73 32.12 39.77
C PRO A 474 -18.35 31.01 38.77
N MET A 475 -18.86 29.80 39.02
CA MET A 475 -18.91 28.76 38.00
C MET A 475 -20.09 29.04 37.07
N VAL A 476 -19.82 29.12 35.77
CA VAL A 476 -20.83 29.38 34.75
C VAL A 476 -21.02 28.17 33.85
N LEU A 477 -22.27 27.79 33.60
CA LEU A 477 -22.65 26.71 32.70
C LEU A 477 -23.50 27.22 31.53
N PHE A 478 -23.22 26.69 30.33
CA PHE A 478 -24.06 26.83 29.16
C PHE A 478 -24.29 25.45 28.52
N GLN A 479 -25.55 25.04 28.36
CA GLN A 479 -25.92 23.70 27.88
C GLN A 479 -25.16 22.55 28.58
N LYS A 480 -25.03 22.65 29.91
CA LYS A 480 -24.28 21.70 30.79
C LYS A 480 -22.74 21.72 30.63
N ASN A 481 -22.17 22.61 29.82
CA ASN A 481 -20.73 22.76 29.70
C ASN A 481 -20.24 23.97 30.51
N ARG A 482 -19.08 23.82 31.18
CA ARG A 482 -18.41 24.92 31.88
C ARG A 482 -17.96 25.98 30.89
N VAL A 483 -18.18 27.24 31.24
CA VAL A 483 -17.90 28.43 30.46
C VAL A 483 -16.69 29.15 31.06
N LEU A 484 -15.86 29.72 30.20
CA LEU A 484 -14.72 30.56 30.57
C LEU A 484 -15.19 31.77 31.38
N VAL A 485 -14.58 32.00 32.55
CA VAL A 485 -14.86 33.17 33.41
C VAL A 485 -13.55 33.88 33.74
N ILE A 486 -13.49 35.15 33.37
CA ILE A 486 -12.32 36.02 33.57
C ILE A 486 -12.71 37.29 34.30
N GLU A 487 -11.77 37.87 35.04
CA GLU A 487 -11.94 39.19 35.62
C GLU A 487 -11.72 40.26 34.53
N ASN A 488 -12.65 41.21 34.42
CA ASN A 488 -12.51 42.38 33.55
C ASN A 488 -13.23 43.59 34.17
N ASN A 489 -12.57 44.75 34.21
CA ASN A 489 -13.09 46.00 34.80
C ASN A 489 -13.72 45.80 36.20
N ALA A 490 -13.01 45.11 37.10
CA ALA A 490 -13.48 44.76 38.45
C ALA A 490 -14.76 43.91 38.50
N HIS A 491 -15.05 43.14 37.45
CA HIS A 491 -16.20 42.23 37.40
C HIS A 491 -15.81 40.86 36.84
N TRP A 492 -16.44 39.81 37.32
CA TRP A 492 -16.41 38.51 36.66
C TRP A 492 -17.17 38.57 35.35
N THR A 493 -16.57 38.10 34.27
CA THR A 493 -17.14 38.13 32.92
C THR A 493 -17.12 36.72 32.35
N ALA A 494 -18.30 36.22 31.97
CA ALA A 494 -18.45 34.96 31.25
C ALA A 494 -18.25 35.17 29.75
N VAL A 495 -17.44 34.30 29.13
CA VAL A 495 -17.20 34.26 27.68
C VAL A 495 -17.64 32.90 27.16
N ALA A 496 -18.85 32.84 26.60
CA ALA A 496 -19.48 31.60 26.16
C ALA A 496 -19.48 31.48 24.62
N GLY A 497 -18.97 30.37 24.11
CA GLY A 497 -19.08 29.99 22.71
C GLY A 497 -20.46 29.39 22.40
N ILE A 498 -21.04 29.83 21.29
CA ILE A 498 -22.33 29.33 20.78
C ILE A 498 -22.07 28.21 19.76
N PRO A 499 -22.59 26.99 19.96
CA PRO A 499 -22.49 25.94 18.95
C PRO A 499 -23.14 26.36 17.62
N LEU A 500 -22.46 26.11 16.50
CA LEU A 500 -22.96 26.45 15.15
C LEU A 500 -24.31 25.79 14.79
N LYS A 501 -24.68 24.68 15.44
CA LYS A 501 -25.95 23.97 15.23
C LYS A 501 -27.09 24.49 16.10
N LEU A 502 -26.82 25.43 17.01
CA LEU A 502 -27.84 25.94 17.90
C LEU A 502 -28.79 26.87 17.14
N LEU A 503 -30.09 26.76 17.40
CA LEU A 503 -31.09 27.60 16.75
C LEU A 503 -31.09 29.02 17.35
N PRO A 504 -31.43 30.05 16.56
CA PRO A 504 -31.69 31.39 17.08
C PRO A 504 -32.79 31.36 18.15
N GLY A 505 -32.67 32.20 19.18
CA GLY A 505 -33.63 32.25 20.28
C GLY A 505 -33.05 32.80 21.58
N ASN A 506 -33.87 32.76 22.64
CA ASN A 506 -33.48 33.23 23.97
C ASN A 506 -32.90 32.08 24.79
N TYR A 507 -31.71 32.31 25.36
CA TYR A 507 -30.97 31.36 26.17
C TYR A 507 -30.50 32.00 27.47
N ASN A 508 -30.03 31.17 28.40
CA ASN A 508 -29.50 31.63 29.68
C ASN A 508 -28.16 30.95 29.96
N LEU A 509 -27.22 31.72 30.50
CA LEU A 509 -26.10 31.16 31.26
C LEU A 509 -26.58 30.90 32.69
N LEU A 510 -26.07 29.83 33.30
CA LEU A 510 -26.33 29.51 34.70
C LEU A 510 -25.06 29.81 35.50
N ALA A 511 -25.07 30.87 36.30
CA ALA A 511 -23.94 31.30 37.13
C ALA A 511 -24.20 30.95 38.60
N SER A 512 -23.29 30.25 39.26
CA SER A 512 -23.40 29.86 40.67
C SER A 512 -22.05 30.03 41.38
N THR A 513 -22.06 30.41 42.65
CA THR A 513 -20.89 30.40 43.56
C THR A 513 -21.09 29.33 44.63
N SER A 514 -20.10 29.06 45.49
CA SER A 514 -20.30 28.14 46.63
C SER A 514 -21.38 28.62 47.60
N SER A 515 -21.61 29.93 47.63
CA SER A 515 -22.48 30.65 48.55
C SER A 515 -23.86 31.02 47.98
N GLN A 516 -24.09 30.92 46.66
CA GLN A 516 -25.34 31.35 46.01
C GLN A 516 -25.89 30.32 45.01
N GLN A 517 -27.20 30.13 45.02
CA GLN A 517 -27.91 29.29 44.05
C GLN A 517 -27.73 29.82 42.61
N ALA A 518 -27.84 28.92 41.63
CA ALA A 518 -27.63 29.22 40.23
C ALA A 518 -28.56 30.34 39.71
N LYS A 519 -27.98 31.50 39.38
CA LYS A 519 -28.65 32.64 38.75
C LYS A 519 -28.66 32.48 37.23
N LYS A 520 -29.81 32.74 36.61
CA LYS A 520 -29.96 32.78 35.15
C LYS A 520 -29.52 34.15 34.63
N VAL A 521 -28.59 34.16 33.68
CA VAL A 521 -28.13 35.36 32.97
C VAL A 521 -28.57 35.27 31.51
N PRO A 522 -29.60 36.04 31.10
CA PRO A 522 -30.21 35.88 29.78
C PRO A 522 -29.36 36.47 28.64
N PHE A 523 -29.51 35.89 27.45
CA PHE A 523 -29.01 36.42 26.20
C PHE A 523 -29.83 35.91 25.01
N THR A 524 -29.74 36.62 23.89
CA THR A 524 -30.46 36.28 22.67
C THR A 524 -29.46 35.94 21.58
N ILE A 525 -29.72 34.85 20.87
CA ILE A 525 -28.96 34.42 19.69
C ILE A 525 -29.78 34.81 18.45
N THR A 526 -29.18 35.60 17.56
CA THR A 526 -29.80 35.99 16.29
C THR A 526 -29.35 35.07 15.15
N ALA A 527 -30.14 35.01 14.08
CA ALA A 527 -29.77 34.25 12.89
C ALA A 527 -28.59 34.91 12.17
N LYS A 528 -27.68 34.08 11.64
CA LYS A 528 -26.63 34.48 10.70
C LYS A 528 -26.68 33.53 9.52
N ASP A 529 -26.81 34.06 8.32
CA ASP A 529 -26.70 33.24 7.13
C ASP A 529 -25.22 33.02 6.79
N TYR A 530 -24.88 31.77 6.50
CA TYR A 530 -23.55 31.37 6.12
C TYR A 530 -23.54 30.98 4.63
N PRO A 531 -22.64 31.57 3.82
CA PRO A 531 -22.57 31.26 2.40
C PRO A 531 -22.26 29.79 2.15
N ALA A 532 -22.71 29.28 1.01
CA ALA A 532 -22.31 27.95 0.53
C ALA A 532 -20.97 28.02 -0.20
N GLN A 533 -20.17 26.97 -0.05
CA GLN A 533 -18.90 26.80 -0.75
C GLN A 533 -18.80 25.38 -1.30
N TYR A 534 -18.55 25.28 -2.60
CA TYR A 534 -18.45 24.01 -3.33
C TYR A 534 -17.00 23.72 -3.63
N ILE A 535 -16.54 22.52 -3.26
CA ILE A 535 -15.15 22.13 -3.38
C ILE A 535 -15.04 20.75 -4.00
N THR A 536 -14.20 20.67 -5.02
CA THR A 536 -13.89 19.42 -5.70
C THR A 536 -12.62 18.81 -5.10
N LEU A 537 -12.74 17.63 -4.50
CA LEU A 537 -11.63 16.85 -3.98
C LEU A 537 -11.30 15.72 -4.96
N LYS A 538 -10.05 15.71 -5.46
CA LYS A 538 -9.54 14.63 -6.31
C LYS A 538 -9.56 13.27 -5.59
N ASN A 539 -9.27 13.26 -4.29
CA ASN A 539 -9.32 12.05 -3.48
C ASN A 539 -10.74 11.78 -2.96
N THR A 540 -11.48 10.92 -3.65
CA THR A 540 -12.86 10.56 -3.30
C THR A 540 -12.97 9.84 -1.95
N GLN A 541 -11.92 9.18 -1.47
CA GLN A 541 -11.91 8.54 -0.14
C GLN A 541 -11.99 9.55 1.01
N MET A 542 -11.61 10.81 0.77
CA MET A 542 -11.76 11.89 1.75
C MET A 542 -13.20 12.45 1.82
N VAL A 543 -14.04 12.10 0.84
CA VAL A 543 -15.47 12.43 0.81
C VAL A 543 -16.31 11.26 1.31
N SER A 544 -15.96 10.05 0.87
CA SER A 544 -16.63 8.78 1.20
C SER A 544 -15.57 7.73 1.58
N PRO A 545 -15.18 7.64 2.87
CA PRO A 545 -14.16 6.72 3.32
C PRO A 545 -14.61 5.26 3.25
N ASN A 546 -13.67 4.35 2.97
CA ASN A 546 -13.91 2.90 3.07
C ASN A 546 -14.01 2.42 4.53
N LEU A 547 -14.38 1.15 4.75
CA LEU A 547 -14.55 0.57 6.10
C LEU A 547 -13.29 0.69 6.98
N ALA A 548 -12.10 0.48 6.42
CA ALA A 548 -10.83 0.61 7.15
C ALA A 548 -10.59 2.06 7.62
N ASN A 549 -10.84 3.03 6.74
CA ASN A 549 -10.73 4.45 7.07
C ASN A 549 -11.80 4.87 8.09
N LEU A 550 -13.03 4.32 8.02
CA LEU A 550 -14.07 4.56 9.03
C LEU A 550 -13.66 4.04 10.42
N ALA A 551 -13.03 2.86 10.48
CA ALA A 551 -12.50 2.32 11.73
C ALA A 551 -11.37 3.21 12.31
N ARG A 552 -10.46 3.67 11.44
CA ARG A 552 -9.41 4.64 11.81
C ARG A 552 -10.02 5.94 12.36
N ILE A 553 -10.98 6.54 11.65
CA ILE A 553 -11.68 7.76 12.08
C ILE A 553 -12.33 7.57 13.46
N LYS A 554 -12.96 6.41 13.71
CA LYS A 554 -13.57 6.10 15.01
C LYS A 554 -12.52 6.03 16.13
N LYS A 555 -11.36 5.44 15.87
CA LYS A 555 -10.25 5.35 16.83
C LYS A 555 -9.62 6.73 17.11
N GLU A 556 -9.42 7.52 16.06
CA GLU A 556 -8.84 8.87 16.14
C GLU A 556 -9.73 9.90 16.85
N ARG A 557 -11.05 9.68 16.91
CA ARG A 557 -11.94 10.52 17.72
C ARG A 557 -11.62 10.52 19.20
N ILE A 558 -11.05 9.44 19.73
CA ILE A 558 -10.76 9.29 21.17
C ILE A 558 -9.74 10.34 21.65
N PRO A 559 -8.51 10.44 21.07
CA PRO A 559 -7.55 11.47 21.49
C PRO A 559 -8.05 12.90 21.23
N ILE A 560 -8.74 13.15 20.12
CA ILE A 560 -9.33 14.48 19.83
C ILE A 560 -10.34 14.86 20.91
N ASN A 561 -11.28 13.96 21.25
CA ASN A 561 -12.26 14.22 22.30
C ASN A 561 -11.60 14.35 23.67
N ARG A 562 -10.50 13.65 23.95
CA ARG A 562 -9.74 13.81 25.19
C ARG A 562 -9.21 15.24 25.32
N ALA A 563 -8.54 15.74 24.27
CA ALA A 563 -8.03 17.10 24.23
C ALA A 563 -9.16 18.14 24.38
N LEU A 564 -10.25 18.00 23.61
CA LEU A 564 -11.37 18.96 23.67
C LEU A 564 -12.19 18.90 24.96
N ASN A 565 -12.04 17.86 25.78
CA ASN A 565 -12.67 17.75 27.09
C ASN A 565 -11.76 18.21 28.24
N THR A 566 -10.51 18.61 27.96
CA THR A 566 -9.60 19.12 28.99
C THR A 566 -10.13 20.43 29.57
N TRP A 567 -10.06 20.53 30.90
CA TRP A 567 -10.30 21.77 31.65
C TRP A 567 -9.10 22.01 32.57
N SER A 568 -8.34 23.06 32.31
CA SER A 568 -7.28 23.53 33.19
C SER A 568 -7.72 24.82 33.88
N GLU A 569 -7.55 24.91 35.19
CA GLU A 569 -7.81 26.17 35.89
C GLU A 569 -6.59 27.09 35.72
N LYS A 570 -6.83 28.34 35.32
CA LYS A 570 -5.81 29.36 35.14
C LYS A 570 -6.35 30.72 35.57
N GLU A 571 -5.61 31.43 36.40
CA GLU A 571 -6.02 32.71 36.98
C GLU A 571 -6.15 33.81 35.91
N GLN A 572 -5.14 33.94 35.06
CA GLN A 572 -5.11 34.92 33.98
C GLN A 572 -5.16 34.22 32.62
N ILE A 573 -6.21 34.52 31.84
CA ILE A 573 -6.41 33.97 30.51
C ILE A 573 -6.36 35.11 29.51
N ALA A 574 -5.34 35.10 28.67
CA ALA A 574 -5.24 36.02 27.55
C ALA A 574 -6.23 35.60 26.47
N THR A 575 -7.23 36.44 26.22
CA THR A 575 -8.19 36.23 25.12
C THR A 575 -7.84 37.04 23.86
N ASP A 576 -6.78 37.85 23.94
CA ASP A 576 -6.25 38.63 22.83
C ASP A 576 -5.22 37.84 22.03
N PHE A 577 -5.64 37.25 20.91
CA PHE A 577 -4.80 36.36 20.13
C PHE A 577 -3.97 37.14 19.10
N SER A 578 -2.75 36.66 18.81
CA SER A 578 -2.00 37.04 17.61
C SER A 578 -2.33 36.14 16.43
N LEU A 579 -2.03 36.59 15.21
CA LEU A 579 -2.15 35.74 14.03
C LEU A 579 -1.21 34.53 14.14
N PRO A 580 -1.72 33.30 13.95
CA PRO A 580 -0.86 32.12 14.01
C PRO A 580 0.02 31.96 12.77
N VAL A 581 -0.36 32.55 11.64
CA VAL A 581 0.44 32.56 10.41
C VAL A 581 0.14 33.83 9.62
N THR A 582 1.15 34.36 8.94
CA THR A 582 0.98 35.43 7.95
C THR A 582 0.57 34.81 6.61
N GLY A 583 -0.50 35.30 6.01
CA GLY A 583 -1.02 34.80 4.74
C GLY A 583 -2.37 35.39 4.38
N ARG A 584 -2.98 34.91 3.31
CA ARG A 584 -4.26 35.41 2.82
C ARG A 584 -5.43 34.63 3.43
N LEU A 585 -6.48 35.33 3.83
CA LEU A 585 -7.73 34.72 4.22
C LEU A 585 -8.35 33.94 3.05
N SER A 586 -8.51 32.62 3.19
CA SER A 586 -9.02 31.77 2.11
C SER A 586 -10.46 31.32 2.30
N SER A 587 -10.82 30.84 3.49
CA SER A 587 -12.19 30.39 3.78
C SER A 587 -12.61 30.78 5.19
N LEU A 588 -13.77 31.42 5.31
CA LEU A 588 -14.35 31.87 6.56
C LEU A 588 -15.00 30.74 7.36
N PHE A 589 -15.11 30.93 8.66
CA PHE A 589 -15.85 30.05 9.55
C PHE A 589 -17.35 29.99 9.17
N GLY A 590 -17.95 28.82 9.36
CA GLY A 590 -19.39 28.58 9.23
C GLY A 590 -19.90 28.33 7.81
N LEU A 591 -19.07 28.49 6.77
CA LEU A 591 -19.45 28.21 5.37
C LEU A 591 -20.11 26.83 5.20
N LYS A 592 -21.26 26.77 4.53
CA LYS A 592 -21.94 25.51 4.21
C LYS A 592 -21.10 24.77 3.16
N ARG A 593 -20.40 23.71 3.55
CA ARG A 593 -19.44 22.98 2.68
C ARG A 593 -20.15 21.89 1.87
N PHE A 594 -19.90 21.89 0.58
CA PHE A 594 -20.26 20.80 -0.34
C PHE A 594 -18.96 20.22 -0.92
N PHE A 595 -18.68 18.94 -0.68
CA PHE A 595 -17.53 18.23 -1.26
C PHE A 595 -18.02 17.29 -2.36
N ASN A 596 -17.57 17.50 -3.60
CA ASN A 596 -18.04 16.77 -4.79
C ASN A 596 -19.59 16.74 -4.86
N ASN A 597 -20.21 17.92 -4.70
CA ASN A 597 -21.67 18.15 -4.65
C ASN A 597 -22.42 17.44 -3.51
N GLN A 598 -21.74 16.84 -2.54
CA GLN A 598 -22.37 16.27 -1.35
C GLN A 598 -22.30 17.24 -0.17
N PRO A 599 -23.43 17.54 0.50
CA PRO A 599 -23.42 18.38 1.69
C PRO A 599 -22.63 17.71 2.81
N LYS A 600 -21.74 18.46 3.47
CA LYS A 600 -20.97 17.99 4.63
C LYS A 600 -21.09 19.00 5.77
N ASN A 601 -20.46 18.68 6.90
CA ASN A 601 -20.44 19.60 8.04
C ASN A 601 -19.91 20.97 7.62
N PRO A 602 -20.51 22.08 8.10
CA PRO A 602 -20.03 23.41 7.82
C PRO A 602 -18.56 23.60 8.18
N HIS A 603 -17.93 24.59 7.56
CA HIS A 603 -16.57 24.94 7.85
C HIS A 603 -16.41 25.33 9.31
N SER A 604 -15.51 24.66 10.02
CA SER A 604 -15.49 24.72 11.48
C SER A 604 -14.38 25.59 12.07
N GLY A 605 -13.65 26.28 11.21
CA GLY A 605 -12.47 27.07 11.52
C GLY A 605 -12.25 28.17 10.50
N LEU A 606 -11.08 28.79 10.56
CA LEU A 606 -10.60 29.81 9.64
C LEU A 606 -9.45 29.23 8.80
N ASP A 607 -9.55 29.31 7.48
CA ASP A 607 -8.47 28.88 6.58
C ASP A 607 -7.63 30.09 6.17
N ILE A 608 -6.32 30.04 6.47
CA ILE A 608 -5.33 31.04 6.06
C ILE A 608 -4.40 30.38 5.04
N ALA A 609 -4.49 30.80 3.78
CA ALA A 609 -3.63 30.32 2.71
C ALA A 609 -2.23 30.91 2.87
N ALA A 610 -1.25 30.02 2.96
CA ALA A 610 0.17 30.35 3.03
C ALA A 610 0.97 29.22 2.38
N PRO A 611 2.17 29.50 1.84
CA PRO A 611 3.03 28.47 1.26
C PRO A 611 3.31 27.32 2.24
N LYS A 612 3.43 26.11 1.71
CA LYS A 612 3.89 24.94 2.49
C LYS A 612 5.25 25.25 3.11
N GLY A 613 5.42 24.93 4.40
CA GLY A 613 6.63 25.24 5.15
C GLY A 613 6.56 26.56 5.94
N THR A 614 5.57 27.43 5.70
CA THR A 614 5.42 28.68 6.47
C THR A 614 5.27 28.39 7.96
N ALA A 615 6.02 29.09 8.82
CA ALA A 615 5.99 28.84 10.26
C ALA A 615 4.63 29.19 10.89
N ILE A 616 4.09 28.25 11.66
CA ILE A 616 2.88 28.44 12.47
C ILE A 616 3.33 28.77 13.89
N LYS A 617 2.81 29.87 14.44
CA LYS A 617 3.14 30.40 15.76
C LYS A 617 1.97 30.24 16.73
N ALA A 618 2.28 30.03 18.00
CA ALA A 618 1.28 30.04 19.06
C ALA A 618 0.71 31.48 19.26
N PRO A 619 -0.62 31.68 19.22
CA PRO A 619 -1.24 32.99 19.25
C PRO A 619 -1.14 33.66 20.62
N THR A 620 -1.01 32.86 21.68
CA THR A 620 -0.75 33.25 23.07
C THR A 620 -0.14 32.07 23.83
N ALA A 621 0.26 32.27 25.08
CA ALA A 621 0.82 31.23 25.93
C ALA A 621 -0.19 30.09 26.15
N ALA A 622 0.26 28.84 26.00
CA ALA A 622 -0.58 27.66 26.04
C ALA A 622 0.20 26.40 26.43
N LYS A 623 -0.52 25.36 26.84
CA LYS A 623 0.02 24.01 26.98
C LYS A 623 -0.40 23.15 25.80
N VAL A 624 0.53 22.42 25.19
CA VAL A 624 0.22 21.48 24.13
C VAL A 624 -0.55 20.30 24.70
N LEU A 625 -1.79 20.08 24.25
CA LEU A 625 -2.64 18.98 24.72
C LEU A 625 -2.37 17.67 24.00
N GLU A 626 -2.31 17.74 22.67
CA GLU A 626 -2.28 16.56 21.82
C GLU A 626 -1.65 16.93 20.47
N THR A 627 -0.91 15.99 19.91
CA THR A 627 -0.35 16.09 18.56
C THR A 627 -0.62 14.78 17.84
N GLY A 628 -0.97 14.81 16.55
CA GLY A 628 -1.25 13.57 15.84
C GLY A 628 -1.37 13.72 14.34
N HIS A 629 -1.40 12.59 13.64
CA HIS A 629 -1.64 12.52 12.20
C HIS A 629 -3.01 11.86 11.95
N PHE A 630 -4.05 12.69 11.90
CA PHE A 630 -5.42 12.25 11.77
C PHE A 630 -5.86 12.17 10.30
N TYR A 631 -6.85 11.32 10.03
CA TYR A 631 -7.35 11.06 8.68
C TYR A 631 -7.86 12.34 7.98
N TYR A 632 -8.75 13.09 8.65
CA TYR A 632 -9.29 14.33 8.07
C TYR A 632 -8.40 15.54 8.34
N ASN A 633 -7.93 15.71 9.57
CA ASN A 633 -7.22 16.92 9.97
C ASN A 633 -5.73 16.90 9.59
N GLY A 634 -5.20 15.78 9.07
CA GLY A 634 -3.77 15.66 8.79
C GLY A 634 -2.94 15.74 10.07
N LYS A 635 -1.70 16.23 9.96
CA LYS A 635 -0.87 16.57 11.11
C LYS A 635 -1.49 17.75 11.87
N THR A 636 -1.69 17.56 13.16
CA THR A 636 -2.51 18.41 14.01
C THR A 636 -1.85 18.69 15.35
N VAL A 637 -2.01 19.91 15.85
CA VAL A 637 -1.65 20.34 17.22
C VAL A 637 -2.89 20.94 17.90
N PHE A 638 -3.14 20.57 19.16
CA PHE A 638 -4.12 21.24 20.02
C PHE A 638 -3.41 21.94 21.18
N LEU A 639 -3.79 23.20 21.45
CA LEU A 639 -3.24 24.03 22.52
C LEU A 639 -4.34 24.41 23.52
N ASP A 640 -4.06 24.26 24.81
CA ASP A 640 -4.91 24.69 25.92
C ASP A 640 -4.44 26.04 26.47
N HIS A 641 -5.34 27.02 26.42
CA HIS A 641 -5.09 28.37 26.93
C HIS A 641 -5.64 28.60 28.34
N GLY A 642 -6.39 27.63 28.89
CA GLY A 642 -7.04 27.73 30.20
C GLY A 642 -8.56 27.72 30.09
N GLN A 643 -9.21 27.15 31.11
CA GLN A 643 -10.66 27.12 31.33
C GLN A 643 -11.48 26.76 30.07
N GLY A 644 -11.00 25.77 29.32
CA GLY A 644 -11.69 25.25 28.13
C GLY A 644 -11.60 26.14 26.89
N LEU A 645 -10.75 27.18 26.88
CA LEU A 645 -10.33 27.88 25.67
C LEU A 645 -9.21 27.08 25.00
N ILE A 646 -9.53 26.43 23.88
CA ILE A 646 -8.60 25.55 23.16
C ILE A 646 -8.48 26.02 21.72
N SER A 647 -7.27 26.01 21.17
CA SER A 647 -7.04 26.22 19.73
C SER A 647 -6.51 24.96 19.05
N GLY A 648 -6.88 24.76 17.79
CA GLY A 648 -6.48 23.61 16.98
C GLY A 648 -5.87 24.04 15.64
N TYR A 649 -4.76 23.42 15.26
CA TYR A 649 -3.99 23.71 14.05
C TYR A 649 -3.91 22.45 13.21
N PHE A 650 -4.41 22.48 11.98
CA PHE A 650 -4.53 21.28 11.15
C PHE A 650 -3.77 21.41 9.83
N HIS A 651 -3.71 20.30 9.11
CA HIS A 651 -3.13 20.14 7.78
C HIS A 651 -1.64 20.43 7.71
N MET A 652 -0.93 20.41 8.84
CA MET A 652 0.48 20.80 8.95
C MET A 652 1.40 19.87 8.13
N THR A 653 2.59 20.35 7.76
CA THR A 653 3.65 19.47 7.22
C THR A 653 4.55 18.97 8.34
N ASP A 654 4.94 19.84 9.27
CA ASP A 654 5.80 19.50 10.40
C ASP A 654 5.20 19.97 11.72
N ILE A 655 5.44 19.18 12.78
CA ILE A 655 5.05 19.50 14.15
C ILE A 655 6.34 19.65 14.94
N HIS A 656 6.56 20.82 15.55
CA HIS A 656 7.79 21.14 16.28
C HIS A 656 7.64 21.04 17.81
N VAL A 657 6.45 20.65 18.28
CA VAL A 657 6.12 20.59 19.71
C VAL A 657 5.59 19.22 20.10
N LYS A 658 5.60 18.91 21.40
CA LYS A 658 5.14 17.62 21.95
C LYS A 658 4.02 17.79 22.97
N PRO A 659 3.09 16.83 23.12
CA PRO A 659 2.08 16.87 24.18
C PRO A 659 2.71 17.10 25.56
N GLY A 660 2.14 18.02 26.32
CA GLY A 660 2.64 18.44 27.63
C GLY A 660 3.56 19.66 27.62
N GLN A 661 4.17 20.00 26.48
CA GLN A 661 5.05 21.17 26.34
C GLN A 661 4.30 22.49 26.60
N GLN A 662 4.93 23.41 27.32
CA GLN A 662 4.45 24.80 27.42
C GLN A 662 5.02 25.58 26.24
N VAL A 663 4.16 26.38 25.58
CA VAL A 663 4.55 27.26 24.48
C VAL A 663 4.14 28.70 24.80
N TYR A 664 4.95 29.66 24.38
CA TYR A 664 4.68 31.08 24.59
C TYR A 664 4.18 31.75 23.31
N ARG A 665 3.59 32.96 23.47
CA ARG A 665 3.12 33.76 22.32
C ARG A 665 4.26 33.95 21.31
N GLY A 666 4.00 33.63 20.05
CA GLY A 666 4.95 33.77 18.95
C GLY A 666 5.89 32.58 18.74
N GLU A 667 5.92 31.60 19.64
CA GLU A 667 6.76 30.40 19.51
C GLU A 667 6.25 29.51 18.37
N ILE A 668 7.19 28.94 17.61
CA ILE A 668 6.86 28.11 16.43
C ILE A 668 6.40 26.73 16.88
N ILE A 669 5.18 26.37 16.52
CA ILE A 669 4.58 25.06 16.85
C ILE A 669 4.67 24.05 15.71
N GLY A 670 5.00 24.51 14.50
CA GLY A 670 5.20 23.68 13.31
C GLY A 670 5.08 24.50 12.02
N THR A 671 4.77 23.84 10.91
CA THR A 671 4.75 24.46 9.58
C THR A 671 3.47 24.16 8.80
N VAL A 672 3.03 25.14 7.99
CA VAL A 672 1.89 25.01 7.09
C VAL A 672 2.10 23.84 6.13
N GLY A 673 1.01 23.14 5.82
CA GLY A 673 1.07 21.99 4.94
C GLY A 673 -0.22 21.73 4.17
N GLU A 674 -0.31 20.48 3.74
CA GLU A 674 -1.41 19.98 2.91
C GLU A 674 -1.76 18.53 3.28
N THR A 675 -1.59 18.15 4.56
CA THR A 675 -1.90 16.79 5.02
C THR A 675 -3.39 16.63 5.36
N GLY A 676 -3.96 15.43 5.16
CA GLY A 676 -5.37 15.17 5.43
C GLY A 676 -6.30 15.60 4.29
N ARG A 677 -7.47 16.16 4.61
CA ARG A 677 -8.48 16.56 3.62
C ARG A 677 -8.35 18.04 3.24
N VAL A 678 -7.57 18.30 2.20
CA VAL A 678 -7.30 19.65 1.66
C VAL A 678 -7.33 19.70 0.13
N THR A 679 -7.38 20.90 -0.44
CA THR A 679 -7.21 21.16 -1.88
C THR A 679 -5.89 21.82 -2.24
N GLY A 680 -5.15 22.32 -1.25
CA GLY A 680 -3.84 22.95 -1.41
C GLY A 680 -3.28 23.43 -0.06
N PRO A 681 -2.07 24.00 -0.04
CA PRO A 681 -1.41 24.44 1.19
C PRO A 681 -2.17 25.56 1.90
N HIS A 682 -2.55 25.32 3.16
CA HIS A 682 -3.16 26.32 4.05
C HIS A 682 -3.09 25.87 5.51
N LEU A 683 -3.20 26.82 6.43
CA LEU A 683 -3.50 26.53 7.83
C LEU A 683 -5.02 26.55 8.02
N HIS A 684 -5.57 25.46 8.54
CA HIS A 684 -6.92 25.48 9.12
C HIS A 684 -6.81 25.65 10.64
N TRP A 685 -7.41 26.71 11.15
CA TRP A 685 -7.33 27.10 12.56
C TRP A 685 -8.71 27.07 13.22
N ASN A 686 -8.85 26.31 14.31
CA ASN A 686 -10.07 26.26 15.11
C ASN A 686 -9.86 26.93 16.46
N ILE A 687 -10.93 27.54 16.99
CA ILE A 687 -11.05 27.90 18.40
C ILE A 687 -12.27 27.23 19.00
N TYR A 688 -12.10 26.75 20.23
CA TYR A 688 -13.13 26.09 21.01
C TYR A 688 -13.32 26.84 22.33
N LEU A 689 -14.57 27.08 22.70
CA LEU A 689 -15.00 27.58 24.01
C LEU A 689 -16.11 26.69 24.51
N ASN A 690 -16.06 26.23 25.76
CA ASN A 690 -17.08 25.35 26.36
C ASN A 690 -17.51 24.19 25.42
N LYS A 691 -16.51 23.59 24.74
CA LYS A 691 -16.64 22.52 23.74
C LYS A 691 -17.36 22.90 22.43
N ALA A 692 -17.80 24.14 22.29
CA ALA A 692 -18.36 24.68 21.05
C ALA A 692 -17.24 25.22 20.16
N LYS A 693 -17.29 24.92 18.86
CA LYS A 693 -16.44 25.59 17.87
C LYS A 693 -16.99 26.97 17.60
N VAL A 694 -16.13 27.97 17.67
CA VAL A 694 -16.47 29.39 17.46
C VAL A 694 -15.62 29.99 16.37
N ASP A 695 -16.09 31.08 15.79
CA ASP A 695 -15.39 31.83 14.75
C ASP A 695 -14.05 32.40 15.26
N PRO A 696 -12.90 31.90 14.77
CA PRO A 696 -11.60 32.40 15.22
C PRO A 696 -11.37 33.88 14.91
N ALA A 697 -12.07 34.43 13.92
CA ALA A 697 -11.97 35.84 13.55
C ALA A 697 -12.29 36.79 14.72
N LEU A 698 -13.17 36.36 15.65
CA LEU A 698 -13.56 37.14 16.84
C LEU A 698 -12.42 37.34 17.85
N PHE A 699 -11.36 36.54 17.77
CA PHE A 699 -10.17 36.67 18.63
C PHE A 699 -9.04 37.47 17.98
N ILE A 700 -9.16 37.79 16.69
CA ILE A 700 -8.13 38.46 15.89
C ILE A 700 -8.71 39.62 15.06
N SER A 701 -9.81 40.24 15.51
CA SER A 701 -10.54 41.26 14.74
C SER A 701 -9.65 42.41 14.26
N ARG A 702 -8.71 42.86 15.10
CA ARG A 702 -7.69 43.87 14.75
C ARG A 702 -6.73 43.47 13.62
N TYR A 703 -6.59 42.18 13.34
CA TYR A 703 -5.70 41.63 12.32
C TYR A 703 -6.44 41.17 11.06
N LEU A 704 -7.78 41.16 11.06
CA LEU A 704 -8.56 40.76 9.88
C LEU A 704 -8.21 41.57 8.61
N PRO A 705 -8.01 42.91 8.67
CA PRO A 705 -7.60 43.66 7.49
C PRO A 705 -6.27 43.17 6.89
N GLN A 706 -5.32 42.76 7.74
CA GLN A 706 -4.01 42.26 7.30
C GLN A 706 -4.09 40.92 6.56
N LEU A 707 -5.17 40.15 6.75
CA LEU A 707 -5.40 38.90 6.01
C LEU A 707 -6.17 39.12 4.71
N GLN A 708 -6.78 40.31 4.52
CA GLN A 708 -7.56 40.69 3.34
C GLN A 708 -6.73 41.46 2.31
N ASP A 709 -5.73 42.22 2.77
CA ASP A 709 -4.84 43.04 1.93
C ASP A 709 -3.47 42.37 1.71
N GLU A 710 -3.32 41.60 0.63
CA GLU A 710 -2.07 41.59 -0.14
C GLU A 710 -2.40 41.55 -1.64
N PRO A 711 -1.83 42.47 -2.45
CA PRO A 711 -2.01 42.49 -3.89
C PRO A 711 -1.26 41.33 -4.55
N GLN A 712 -1.83 40.83 -5.64
CA GLN A 712 -1.15 39.93 -6.57
C GLN A 712 0.20 40.54 -7.00
N ASN A 713 1.31 39.96 -6.53
CA ASN A 713 2.63 40.14 -7.13
C ASN A 713 3.28 38.77 -7.30
#